data_AF-A0A951KIN5-F1
#
_entry.id   AF-A0A951KIN5-F1
#
_cell.length_a   1.000
_cell.length_b   1.000
_cell.length_c   1.000
_cell.angle_alpha   90.00
_cell.angle_beta   90.00
_cell.angle_gamma   90.00
#
_symmetry.space_group_name_H-M   'P 1'
#
loop_
_entity.id
_entity.type
_entity.pdbx_description
1 polymer ?
#
loop_
_entity_poly.entity_id
_entity_poly.type
_entity_poly.pdbx_seq_one_letter_code
_entity_poly.pdbx_strand_id
1 'polypeptide(L)'
;MRVWNLLICFVLLLSTLVGPVSPVAAAPSGAAAQLNIQKFLDVQTGTLKSYRDGQYTAAQIIDSYTSYYNLDPRIVLTLLELGPRLLTDANPAPETVRKPFGAAGPDGFTRQIEWSVRDIRAGFGPYVAAPSVKFTDGSSVTLDAAQEPSLIAVQRFLANGRTQDEWRKLIDRYVPLYTQIWGNEPALPTPTPAAARPFLKLPWPAGTEMIHSSYFDHVYPTVDRGNDGNSFIVNYLGRGNLSYNTHDGHDYYFPEKPTGTPILAAAPGIAYAYTRPGNGVVIRHSGAFAGYETVYWHLDQFTTIFEGKIGNSVGVPVEAGTVLGTSGKSGFTDGGAHLHFEVRHNGKQVDPYGWYGPGSDPCAAWTAGCEASVWLWDESLSGSYDFTRPDAPAPQDKEAPTGSLAVAPDTDLGLLAHFDESVVPVIGQGLVEFTGAAGVKPRFTEGVFGQAVQLSPTLGLSYPISGNLELEQGTIAFWAKLPAEYPGSRSKRHYLFAASAHPEDGDVYTDTLALRREQTDGGASWNLWTVDDTGAQHNLTVADTLSADAWHHFAVEWDRATGRKSLFIDGQLAAQASAIKLPGTLGERLQLGRFIAGFGASGIALDELALFSRTLSAREIKRLAERQDVYSRSAGPISTAAIVTDPTVVLDANAIDPQGGIV
;
A
#
# COMPACT_ATOMS: atom_id res chain seq x y z
N MET A 1 67.69 43.52 -57.73
CA MET A 1 67.90 44.90 -57.22
C MET A 1 66.77 45.26 -56.26
N ARG A 2 66.84 46.43 -55.59
CA ARG A 2 65.83 47.02 -54.68
C ARG A 2 64.45 47.11 -55.40
N VAL A 3 63.26 46.96 -54.79
CA VAL A 3 62.67 47.55 -53.56
C VAL A 3 62.40 49.06 -53.74
N TRP A 4 61.20 49.63 -53.50
CA TRP A 4 59.96 49.10 -52.87
C TRP A 4 58.74 49.18 -53.85
N ASN A 5 57.45 49.46 -53.57
CA ASN A 5 56.68 49.93 -52.38
C ASN A 5 55.20 49.42 -52.42
N LEU A 6 54.36 49.80 -51.43
CA LEU A 6 52.96 49.38 -51.26
C LEU A 6 51.93 50.41 -51.79
N LEU A 7 50.70 49.96 -52.11
CA LEU A 7 49.51 50.41 -51.38
C LEU A 7 48.36 49.38 -51.36
N ILE A 8 47.55 49.46 -50.30
CA ILE A 8 46.54 48.51 -49.84
C ILE A 8 45.20 48.68 -50.56
N CYS A 9 44.50 47.57 -50.84
CA CYS A 9 43.04 47.51 -50.75
C CYS A 9 42.60 46.10 -50.33
N PHE A 10 41.75 45.99 -49.30
CA PHE A 10 41.41 44.72 -48.65
C PHE A 10 40.04 44.22 -49.13
N VAL A 11 39.98 43.03 -49.71
CA VAL A 11 38.73 42.26 -49.89
C VAL A 11 38.95 40.88 -49.29
N LEU A 12 38.61 40.73 -48.01
CA LEU A 12 38.55 39.42 -47.37
C LEU A 12 37.33 38.67 -47.89
N LEU A 13 37.55 37.57 -48.61
CA LEU A 13 36.52 36.54 -48.74
C LEU A 13 36.29 35.94 -47.35
N LEU A 14 35.12 36.21 -46.75
CA LEU A 14 34.57 35.35 -45.71
C LEU A 14 34.05 34.06 -46.38
N SER A 15 34.97 33.20 -46.81
CA SER A 15 34.65 31.82 -47.14
C SER A 15 34.39 31.06 -45.85
N THR A 16 33.14 31.10 -45.37
CA THR A 16 32.69 30.26 -44.26
C THR A 16 32.87 28.79 -44.64
N LEU A 17 33.81 28.12 -43.98
CA LEU A 17 34.02 26.68 -44.09
C LEU A 17 32.86 25.94 -43.42
N VAL A 18 31.71 25.92 -44.10
CA VAL A 18 30.68 24.91 -43.89
C VAL A 18 31.29 23.59 -44.37
N GLY A 19 31.92 22.86 -43.44
CA GLY A 19 32.38 21.51 -43.70
C GLY A 19 31.20 20.65 -44.18
N PRO A 20 31.45 19.62 -45.01
CA PRO A 20 30.37 18.78 -45.52
C PRO A 20 29.62 18.16 -44.33
N VAL A 21 28.33 18.48 -44.22
CA VAL A 21 27.44 17.87 -43.22
C VAL A 21 27.45 16.37 -43.48
N SER A 22 28.10 15.63 -42.59
CA SER A 22 28.20 14.19 -42.72
C SER A 22 26.80 13.60 -42.50
N PRO A 23 26.30 12.72 -43.39
CA PRO A 23 25.01 12.10 -43.18
C PRO A 23 25.05 11.26 -41.89
N VAL A 24 23.96 11.29 -41.13
CA VAL A 24 23.79 10.42 -39.96
C VAL A 24 24.00 8.96 -40.37
N ALA A 25 24.84 8.25 -39.64
CA ALA A 25 25.12 6.85 -39.92
C ALA A 25 23.90 6.01 -39.51
N ALA A 26 23.40 5.19 -40.44
CA ALA A 26 22.32 4.26 -40.15
C ALA A 26 22.76 3.25 -39.08
N ALA A 27 21.82 2.83 -38.23
CA ALA A 27 22.07 1.81 -37.22
C ALA A 27 22.49 0.47 -37.88
N PRO A 28 23.41 -0.30 -37.26
CA PRO A 28 23.81 -1.60 -37.79
C PRO A 28 22.61 -2.55 -37.87
N SER A 29 22.47 -3.26 -38.99
CA SER A 29 21.28 -4.05 -39.33
C SER A 29 21.07 -5.22 -38.36
N GLY A 30 20.01 -5.14 -37.55
CA GLY A 30 19.67 -6.15 -36.54
C GLY A 30 18.44 -5.77 -35.72
N ALA A 31 17.31 -5.53 -36.39
CA ALA A 31 16.15 -4.80 -35.84
C ALA A 31 15.40 -5.47 -34.67
N ALA A 32 15.83 -6.65 -34.20
CA ALA A 32 15.29 -7.33 -33.01
C ALA A 32 16.17 -7.19 -31.75
N ALA A 33 17.34 -6.55 -31.84
CA ALA A 33 18.24 -6.34 -30.70
C ALA A 33 18.00 -4.99 -30.01
N GLN A 34 18.16 -4.94 -28.68
CA GLN A 34 18.11 -3.69 -27.90
C GLN A 34 19.18 -2.71 -28.37
N LEU A 35 18.79 -1.43 -28.55
CA LEU A 35 19.71 -0.36 -28.90
C LEU A 35 20.66 -0.05 -27.73
N ASN A 36 21.94 -0.41 -27.84
CA ASN A 36 22.98 0.13 -26.96
C ASN A 36 23.32 1.55 -27.43
N ILE A 37 22.85 2.55 -26.68
CA ILE A 37 22.90 3.96 -27.12
C ILE A 37 24.33 4.45 -27.30
N GLN A 38 25.26 4.10 -26.40
CA GLN A 38 26.66 4.55 -26.53
C GLN A 38 27.30 4.00 -27.81
N LYS A 39 27.18 2.69 -28.09
CA LYS A 39 27.70 2.09 -29.34
C LYS A 39 27.08 2.69 -30.60
N PHE A 40 25.81 3.11 -30.54
CA PHE A 40 25.16 3.83 -31.63
C PHE A 40 25.71 5.25 -31.80
N LEU A 41 25.99 5.97 -30.71
CA LEU A 41 26.60 7.30 -30.76
C LEU A 41 28.06 7.25 -31.22
N ASP A 42 28.83 6.24 -30.81
CA ASP A 42 30.26 6.09 -31.12
C ASP A 42 30.56 6.08 -32.63
N VAL A 43 29.63 5.57 -33.46
CA VAL A 43 29.73 5.55 -34.92
C VAL A 43 29.27 6.85 -35.61
N GLN A 44 28.69 7.80 -34.87
CA GLN A 44 28.24 9.08 -35.42
C GLN A 44 29.36 10.13 -35.42
N THR A 45 29.20 11.23 -36.17
CA THR A 45 30.18 12.33 -36.18
C THR A 45 30.01 13.32 -35.03
N GLY A 46 28.79 13.47 -34.51
CA GLY A 46 28.40 14.59 -33.65
C GLY A 46 28.77 14.48 -32.17
N THR A 47 28.41 15.54 -31.44
CA THR A 47 28.91 15.81 -30.07
C THR A 47 28.48 14.78 -29.01
N LEU A 48 27.30 14.16 -29.15
CA LEU A 48 26.69 13.37 -28.07
C LEU A 48 27.50 12.15 -27.63
N LYS A 49 28.29 11.53 -28.51
CA LYS A 49 29.14 10.36 -28.17
C LYS A 49 30.16 10.63 -27.06
N SER A 50 30.60 11.89 -26.95
CA SER A 50 31.56 12.37 -25.94
C SER A 50 30.94 13.33 -24.92
N TYR A 51 29.70 13.78 -25.14
CA TYR A 51 29.05 14.76 -24.27
C TYR A 51 28.73 14.17 -22.88
N ARG A 52 28.89 15.02 -21.85
CA ARG A 52 28.53 14.72 -20.47
C ARG A 52 27.78 15.88 -19.82
N ASP A 53 26.79 15.55 -19.00
CA ASP A 53 26.12 16.46 -18.09
C ASP A 53 26.46 16.03 -16.65
N GLY A 54 27.34 16.83 -16.01
CA GLY A 54 28.06 16.39 -14.81
C GLY A 54 28.89 15.13 -15.06
N GLN A 55 28.68 14.09 -14.25
CA GLN A 55 29.39 12.81 -14.37
C GLN A 55 28.82 11.88 -15.46
N TYR A 56 27.60 12.11 -15.93
CA TYR A 56 26.85 11.19 -16.80
C TYR A 56 27.07 11.48 -18.29
N THR A 57 27.19 10.44 -19.11
CA THR A 57 27.21 10.55 -20.59
C THR A 57 25.82 10.86 -21.15
N ALA A 58 25.76 11.40 -22.37
CA ALA A 58 24.49 11.53 -23.10
C ALA A 58 23.74 10.20 -23.22
N ALA A 59 24.46 9.11 -23.52
CA ALA A 59 23.89 7.76 -23.59
C ALA A 59 23.23 7.33 -22.28
N GLN A 60 23.91 7.53 -21.13
CA GLN A 60 23.37 7.24 -19.81
C GLN A 60 22.09 8.01 -19.49
N ILE A 61 22.06 9.29 -19.84
CA ILE A 61 20.91 10.17 -19.59
C ILE A 61 19.72 9.70 -20.42
N ILE A 62 19.91 9.45 -21.72
CA ILE A 62 18.83 8.97 -22.60
C ILE A 62 18.34 7.59 -22.13
N ASP A 63 19.22 6.58 -22.04
CA ASP A 63 18.88 5.19 -21.70
C ASP A 63 18.11 5.09 -20.37
N SER A 64 18.51 5.86 -19.36
CA SER A 64 17.85 5.83 -18.04
C SER A 64 16.44 6.43 -18.08
N TYR A 65 16.25 7.62 -18.66
CA TYR A 65 14.92 8.23 -18.70
C TYR A 65 13.98 7.52 -19.67
N THR A 66 14.46 7.01 -20.80
CA THR A 66 13.63 6.22 -21.73
C THR A 66 13.24 4.87 -21.13
N SER A 67 14.11 4.27 -20.32
CA SER A 67 13.78 3.06 -19.56
C SER A 67 12.82 3.34 -18.40
N TYR A 68 12.92 4.49 -17.72
CA TYR A 68 12.01 4.91 -16.66
C TYR A 68 10.58 5.09 -17.21
N TYR A 69 10.38 6.02 -18.15
CA TYR A 69 9.06 6.37 -18.70
C TYR A 69 8.55 5.44 -19.83
N ASN A 70 9.13 4.24 -20.01
CA ASN A 70 8.71 3.26 -21.02
C ASN A 70 8.60 3.85 -22.45
N LEU A 71 9.68 4.42 -23.00
CA LEU A 71 9.72 5.00 -24.34
C LEU A 71 10.87 4.41 -25.17
N ASP A 72 10.67 4.22 -26.49
CA ASP A 72 11.76 3.82 -27.37
C ASP A 72 12.80 4.96 -27.53
N PRO A 73 14.07 4.78 -27.15
CA PRO A 73 15.11 5.80 -27.31
C PRO A 73 15.35 6.23 -28.76
N ARG A 74 14.97 5.44 -29.77
CA ARG A 74 14.99 5.83 -31.19
C ARG A 74 14.22 7.11 -31.45
N ILE A 75 13.09 7.32 -30.77
CA ILE A 75 12.25 8.52 -30.89
C ILE A 75 13.04 9.76 -30.46
N VAL A 76 13.63 9.71 -29.25
CA VAL A 76 14.42 10.81 -28.67
C VAL A 76 15.67 11.09 -29.50
N LEU A 77 16.40 10.06 -29.93
CA LEU A 77 17.60 10.19 -30.76
C LEU A 77 17.27 10.82 -32.13
N THR A 78 16.13 10.48 -32.73
CA THR A 78 15.65 11.08 -33.98
C THR A 78 15.34 12.57 -33.79
N LEU A 79 14.69 12.94 -32.68
CA LEU A 79 14.40 14.35 -32.35
C LEU A 79 15.66 15.17 -32.07
N LEU A 80 16.67 14.58 -31.44
CA LEU A 80 18.00 15.17 -31.20
C LEU A 80 18.78 15.42 -32.51
N GLU A 81 18.44 14.74 -33.62
CA GLU A 81 18.99 15.04 -34.94
C GLU A 81 18.09 15.99 -35.76
N LEU A 82 16.77 15.83 -35.66
CA LEU A 82 15.78 16.54 -36.50
C LEU A 82 15.96 18.06 -36.50
N GLY A 83 16.07 18.65 -35.30
CA GLY A 83 16.24 20.08 -35.08
C GLY A 83 17.70 20.45 -34.77
N PRO A 84 18.26 20.03 -33.62
CA PRO A 84 19.54 20.51 -33.12
C PRO A 84 20.76 19.75 -33.68
N ARG A 85 20.55 18.72 -34.52
CA ARG A 85 21.60 17.96 -35.24
C ARG A 85 22.70 17.35 -34.36
N LEU A 86 22.36 16.93 -33.15
CA LEU A 86 23.37 16.52 -32.15
C LEU A 86 23.96 15.12 -32.42
N LEU A 87 23.43 14.36 -33.39
CA LEU A 87 24.08 13.13 -33.90
C LEU A 87 25.11 13.46 -35.00
N THR A 88 24.88 14.47 -35.85
CA THR A 88 25.81 14.78 -36.96
C THR A 88 26.79 15.93 -36.67
N ASP A 89 26.36 16.98 -35.97
CA ASP A 89 27.17 18.17 -35.67
C ASP A 89 28.17 17.91 -34.53
N ALA A 90 29.46 18.03 -34.85
CA ALA A 90 30.56 17.85 -33.92
C ALA A 90 30.84 19.11 -33.07
N ASN A 91 30.38 20.29 -33.50
CA ASN A 91 30.59 21.56 -32.81
C ASN A 91 29.32 22.47 -32.85
N PRO A 92 28.17 21.98 -32.34
CA PRO A 92 26.96 22.79 -32.18
C PRO A 92 27.16 23.88 -31.14
N ALA A 93 26.34 24.94 -31.20
CA ALA A 93 26.41 26.02 -30.21
C ALA A 93 26.07 25.50 -28.78
N PRO A 94 26.72 25.99 -27.71
CA PRO A 94 26.51 25.48 -26.36
C PRO A 94 25.05 25.49 -25.89
N GLU A 95 24.29 26.54 -26.24
CA GLU A 95 22.86 26.63 -25.91
C GLU A 95 22.00 25.60 -26.70
N THR A 96 22.43 25.18 -27.89
CA THR A 96 21.78 24.09 -28.66
C THR A 96 21.95 22.74 -27.97
N VAL A 97 23.10 22.48 -27.33
CA VAL A 97 23.30 21.27 -26.50
C VAL A 97 22.56 21.39 -25.16
N ARG A 98 22.53 22.59 -24.56
CA ARG A 98 21.85 22.87 -23.29
C ARG A 98 20.32 22.79 -23.39
N LYS A 99 19.73 23.15 -24.53
CA LYS A 99 18.29 23.20 -24.79
C LYS A 99 17.93 22.62 -26.17
N PRO A 100 18.16 21.31 -26.40
CA PRO A 100 17.99 20.68 -27.72
C PRO A 100 16.59 20.89 -28.32
N PHE A 101 15.54 20.96 -27.49
CA PHE A 101 14.16 21.08 -27.93
C PHE A 101 13.62 22.52 -27.83
N GLY A 102 14.47 23.48 -27.49
CA GLY A 102 14.16 24.92 -27.48
C GLY A 102 13.81 25.49 -26.10
N ALA A 103 13.50 26.78 -26.09
CA ALA A 103 13.34 27.59 -24.87
C ALA A 103 12.01 27.40 -24.11
N ALA A 104 11.05 26.65 -24.67
CA ALA A 104 9.84 26.25 -23.96
C ALA A 104 10.09 25.13 -22.93
N GLY A 105 11.15 24.34 -23.13
CA GLY A 105 11.57 23.31 -22.18
C GLY A 105 12.41 23.86 -21.01
N PRO A 106 12.66 23.03 -19.98
CA PRO A 106 13.51 23.41 -18.85
C PRO A 106 14.96 23.68 -19.27
N ASP A 107 15.74 24.26 -18.36
CA ASP A 107 17.16 24.55 -18.62
C ASP A 107 18.07 23.32 -18.44
N GLY A 108 18.97 23.06 -19.37
CA GLY A 108 20.02 22.02 -19.26
C GLY A 108 19.62 20.66 -19.86
N PHE A 109 20.62 19.96 -20.41
CA PHE A 109 20.42 18.77 -21.24
C PHE A 109 19.66 17.65 -20.50
N THR A 110 20.09 17.27 -19.29
CA THR A 110 19.41 16.22 -18.50
C THR A 110 17.92 16.48 -18.33
N ARG A 111 17.53 17.72 -17.99
CA ARG A 111 16.12 18.10 -17.79
C ARG A 111 15.34 18.23 -19.10
N GLN A 112 15.99 18.58 -20.20
CA GLN A 112 15.37 18.58 -21.53
C GLN A 112 15.08 17.16 -22.04
N ILE A 113 15.99 16.20 -21.80
CA ILE A 113 15.72 14.78 -22.06
C ILE A 113 14.54 14.31 -21.19
N GLU A 114 14.62 14.48 -19.87
CA GLU A 114 13.56 14.09 -18.93
C GLU A 114 12.17 14.65 -19.33
N TRP A 115 12.08 15.96 -19.62
CA TRP A 115 10.85 16.57 -20.11
C TRP A 115 10.37 15.95 -21.43
N SER A 116 11.25 15.82 -22.43
CA SER A 116 10.86 15.28 -23.74
C SER A 116 10.31 13.87 -23.65
N VAL A 117 10.93 13.01 -22.83
CA VAL A 117 10.48 11.61 -22.68
C VAL A 117 9.10 11.57 -22.03
N ARG A 118 8.88 12.35 -20.94
CA ARG A 118 7.58 12.40 -20.25
C ARG A 118 6.46 12.98 -21.12
N ASP A 119 6.72 14.11 -21.80
CA ASP A 119 5.77 14.79 -22.68
C ASP A 119 5.36 13.90 -23.86
N ILE A 120 6.30 13.12 -24.41
CA ILE A 120 6.04 12.14 -25.47
C ILE A 120 5.29 10.92 -24.93
N ARG A 121 5.57 10.38 -23.72
CA ARG A 121 4.80 9.26 -23.16
C ARG A 121 3.34 9.66 -22.86
N ALA A 122 3.12 10.82 -22.26
CA ALA A 122 1.80 11.46 -22.13
C ALA A 122 1.17 11.82 -23.51
N GLY A 123 1.95 11.77 -24.58
CA GLY A 123 1.53 11.91 -25.97
C GLY A 123 0.87 10.67 -26.56
N PHE A 124 0.88 9.51 -25.89
CA PHE A 124 0.33 8.26 -26.42
C PHE A 124 -1.21 8.13 -26.24
N GLY A 125 -1.87 9.12 -25.62
CA GLY A 125 -3.31 9.09 -25.34
C GLY A 125 -3.63 8.65 -23.89
N PRO A 126 -4.84 8.14 -23.59
CA PRO A 126 -5.94 7.88 -24.52
C PRO A 126 -6.58 9.17 -25.06
N TYR A 127 -7.18 9.09 -26.25
CA TYR A 127 -7.82 10.22 -26.92
C TYR A 127 -9.30 9.95 -27.18
N VAL A 128 -10.19 10.52 -26.36
CA VAL A 128 -11.66 10.45 -26.58
C VAL A 128 -12.12 11.26 -27.81
N ALA A 129 -11.28 12.18 -28.29
CA ALA A 129 -11.45 12.94 -29.52
C ALA A 129 -10.08 13.34 -30.08
N ALA A 130 -10.03 13.68 -31.37
CA ALA A 130 -8.80 14.06 -32.06
C ALA A 130 -8.07 15.23 -31.36
N PRO A 131 -6.81 15.05 -30.89
CA PRO A 131 -6.11 16.07 -30.11
C PRO A 131 -5.79 17.29 -30.98
N SER A 132 -5.83 18.48 -30.38
CA SER A 132 -5.56 19.73 -31.09
C SER A 132 -4.40 20.49 -30.45
N VAL A 133 -3.36 20.75 -31.24
CA VAL A 133 -2.15 21.50 -30.84
C VAL A 133 -2.33 23.00 -31.09
N LYS A 134 -1.63 23.83 -30.31
CA LYS A 134 -1.64 25.30 -30.41
C LYS A 134 -0.23 25.83 -30.60
N PHE A 135 -0.09 26.90 -31.37
CA PHE A 135 1.20 27.46 -31.78
C PHE A 135 1.42 28.88 -31.23
N THR A 136 2.68 29.33 -31.23
CA THR A 136 3.06 30.66 -30.70
C THR A 136 2.56 31.84 -31.54
N ASP A 137 2.17 31.58 -32.79
CA ASP A 137 1.48 32.52 -33.67
C ASP A 137 -0.04 32.64 -33.41
N GLY A 138 -0.58 31.88 -32.44
CA GLY A 138 -1.99 31.84 -32.08
C GLY A 138 -2.86 30.91 -32.94
N SER A 139 -2.29 30.23 -33.93
CA SER A 139 -2.99 29.21 -34.72
C SER A 139 -3.06 27.86 -34.01
N SER A 140 -3.82 26.93 -34.58
CA SER A 140 -4.02 25.58 -34.03
C SER A 140 -4.33 24.57 -35.12
N VAL A 141 -3.93 23.31 -34.91
CA VAL A 141 -4.19 22.19 -35.82
C VAL A 141 -4.75 21.02 -35.02
N THR A 142 -5.84 20.42 -35.48
CA THR A 142 -6.33 19.13 -35.01
C THR A 142 -5.54 18.02 -35.72
N LEU A 143 -4.95 17.12 -34.94
CA LEU A 143 -4.15 16.00 -35.45
C LEU A 143 -5.07 14.85 -35.89
N ASP A 144 -4.62 14.01 -36.81
CA ASP A 144 -5.39 12.85 -37.26
C ASP A 144 -5.26 11.70 -36.25
N ALA A 145 -6.38 11.32 -35.64
CA ALA A 145 -6.45 10.23 -34.65
C ALA A 145 -6.30 8.82 -35.26
N ALA A 146 -6.28 8.69 -36.59
CA ALA A 146 -5.98 7.44 -37.28
C ALA A 146 -4.47 7.22 -37.52
N GLN A 147 -3.60 8.16 -37.11
CA GLN A 147 -2.15 8.01 -37.19
C GLN A 147 -1.59 7.15 -36.04
N GLU A 148 -0.40 6.59 -36.26
CA GLU A 148 0.33 5.85 -35.22
C GLU A 148 0.49 6.69 -33.93
N PRO A 149 0.19 6.17 -32.74
CA PRO A 149 0.18 6.95 -31.50
C PRO A 149 1.51 7.65 -31.19
N SER A 150 2.63 7.01 -31.52
CA SER A 150 3.98 7.60 -31.38
C SER A 150 4.20 8.81 -32.29
N LEU A 151 3.58 8.84 -33.47
CA LEU A 151 3.62 9.98 -34.38
C LEU A 151 2.73 11.13 -33.89
N ILE A 152 1.55 10.83 -33.33
CA ILE A 152 0.67 11.82 -32.67
C ILE A 152 1.41 12.45 -31.46
N ALA A 153 2.09 11.63 -30.66
CA ALA A 153 2.90 12.06 -29.53
C ALA A 153 4.04 13.02 -29.95
N VAL A 154 4.79 12.65 -30.99
CA VAL A 154 5.86 13.48 -31.56
C VAL A 154 5.31 14.79 -32.13
N GLN A 155 4.16 14.76 -32.81
CA GLN A 155 3.50 15.96 -33.32
C GLN A 155 3.07 16.91 -32.19
N ARG A 156 2.51 16.38 -31.09
CA ARG A 156 2.22 17.17 -29.86
C ARG A 156 3.49 17.80 -29.29
N PHE A 157 4.51 17.00 -29.01
CA PHE A 157 5.76 17.48 -28.41
C PHE A 157 6.43 18.57 -29.26
N LEU A 158 6.48 18.39 -30.59
CA LEU A 158 7.07 19.36 -31.51
C LEU A 158 6.32 20.70 -31.58
N ALA A 159 5.04 20.77 -31.22
CA ALA A 159 4.30 22.03 -31.22
C ALA A 159 4.77 22.99 -30.11
N ASN A 160 5.34 22.47 -29.01
CA ASN A 160 5.79 23.26 -27.86
C ASN A 160 6.78 24.37 -28.27
N GLY A 161 6.33 25.63 -28.11
CA GLY A 161 7.15 26.82 -28.33
C GLY A 161 7.44 27.19 -29.79
N ARG A 162 6.67 26.68 -30.77
CA ARG A 162 6.89 26.95 -32.20
C ARG A 162 5.68 27.58 -32.89
N THR A 163 5.95 28.25 -34.01
CA THR A 163 4.92 28.60 -35.00
C THR A 163 4.49 27.37 -35.80
N GLN A 164 3.30 27.42 -36.40
CA GLN A 164 2.77 26.32 -37.23
C GLN A 164 3.68 26.01 -38.43
N ASP A 165 4.33 27.03 -38.99
CA ASP A 165 5.23 26.89 -40.14
C ASP A 165 6.64 26.40 -39.78
N GLU A 166 7.06 26.53 -38.53
CA GLU A 166 8.26 25.85 -38.00
C GLU A 166 7.95 24.38 -37.69
N TRP A 167 6.78 24.13 -37.09
CA TRP A 167 6.28 22.79 -36.77
C TRP A 167 6.13 21.91 -38.02
N ARG A 168 5.48 22.41 -39.08
CA ARG A 168 5.34 21.70 -40.37
C ARG A 168 6.68 21.21 -40.91
N LYS A 169 7.68 22.09 -41.00
CA LYS A 169 9.04 21.78 -41.49
C LYS A 169 9.78 20.72 -40.66
N LEU A 170 9.34 20.47 -39.42
CA LEU A 170 9.87 19.41 -38.56
C LEU A 170 9.09 18.11 -38.75
N ILE A 171 7.75 18.12 -38.75
CA ILE A 171 6.94 16.90 -38.93
C ILE A 171 7.11 16.29 -40.33
N ASP A 172 7.18 17.12 -41.39
CA ASP A 172 7.43 16.69 -42.77
C ASP A 172 8.79 15.99 -42.93
N ARG A 173 9.73 16.26 -42.02
CA ARG A 173 11.08 15.67 -41.98
C ARG A 173 11.23 14.53 -40.98
N TYR A 174 10.30 14.34 -40.03
CA TYR A 174 10.45 13.37 -38.96
C TYR A 174 10.46 11.92 -39.48
N VAL A 175 9.41 11.51 -40.20
CA VAL A 175 9.31 10.14 -40.72
C VAL A 175 10.43 9.81 -41.72
N PRO A 176 10.79 10.68 -42.69
CA PRO A 176 11.95 10.45 -43.55
C PRO A 176 13.28 10.31 -42.78
N LEU A 177 13.51 11.11 -41.73
CA LEU A 177 14.72 11.04 -40.93
C LEU A 177 14.76 9.77 -40.05
N TYR A 178 13.64 9.40 -39.44
CA TYR A 178 13.52 8.15 -38.69
C TYR A 178 13.86 6.96 -39.59
N THR A 179 13.25 6.92 -40.78
CA THR A 179 13.50 5.88 -41.80
C THR A 179 14.95 5.88 -42.29
N GLN A 180 15.62 7.05 -42.35
CA GLN A 180 17.03 7.16 -42.70
C GLN A 180 17.97 6.58 -41.61
N ILE A 181 17.67 6.81 -40.33
CA ILE A 181 18.53 6.36 -39.22
C ILE A 181 18.33 4.88 -38.91
N TRP A 182 17.07 4.42 -38.86
CA TRP A 182 16.70 3.09 -38.37
C TRP A 182 16.36 2.10 -39.49
N GLY A 183 16.29 2.58 -40.74
CA GLY A 183 15.76 1.84 -41.89
C GLY A 183 14.22 1.91 -41.96
N ASN A 184 13.63 1.20 -42.91
CA ASN A 184 12.24 0.80 -42.75
C ASN A 184 12.15 -0.04 -41.47
N GLU A 185 11.17 0.23 -40.61
CA GLU A 185 10.91 -0.66 -39.48
C GLU A 185 10.66 -2.09 -40.01
N PRO A 186 11.11 -3.14 -39.31
CA PRO A 186 10.58 -4.47 -39.57
C PRO A 186 9.06 -4.43 -39.39
N ALA A 187 8.34 -5.35 -40.04
CA ALA A 187 6.96 -5.59 -39.64
C ALA A 187 6.94 -5.81 -38.12
N LEU A 188 6.06 -5.08 -37.40
CA LEU A 188 6.05 -5.03 -35.93
C LEU A 188 6.27 -6.43 -35.36
N PRO A 189 7.26 -6.63 -34.48
CA PRO A 189 7.60 -7.96 -33.97
C PRO A 189 6.32 -8.56 -33.41
N THR A 190 5.92 -9.72 -33.96
CA THR A 190 4.59 -10.29 -33.73
C THR A 190 4.32 -10.32 -32.23
N PRO A 191 3.32 -9.57 -31.71
CA PRO A 191 3.16 -9.38 -30.27
C PRO A 191 3.16 -10.71 -29.55
N THR A 192 3.96 -10.81 -28.50
CA THR A 192 4.05 -12.07 -27.77
C THR A 192 2.68 -12.31 -27.13
N PRO A 193 2.10 -13.53 -27.20
CA PRO A 193 0.89 -13.83 -26.46
C PRO A 193 1.13 -13.66 -24.96
N ALA A 194 0.12 -13.15 -24.24
CA ALA A 194 0.17 -13.05 -22.79
C ALA A 194 0.49 -14.42 -22.15
N ALA A 195 1.17 -14.40 -21.00
CA ALA A 195 1.67 -15.60 -20.34
C ALA A 195 0.52 -16.59 -20.05
N ALA A 196 0.65 -17.82 -20.55
CA ALA A 196 -0.40 -18.84 -20.45
C ALA A 196 -0.68 -19.32 -19.01
N ARG A 197 0.15 -18.90 -18.05
CA ARG A 197 -0.02 -19.10 -16.60
C ARG A 197 0.62 -17.93 -15.84
N PRO A 198 0.16 -17.63 -14.60
CA PRO A 198 0.87 -16.74 -13.69
C PRO A 198 2.28 -17.28 -13.38
N PHE A 199 3.25 -16.38 -13.15
CA PHE A 199 4.67 -16.75 -13.02
C PHE A 199 5.49 -15.88 -12.06
N LEU A 200 4.95 -14.78 -11.55
CA LEU A 200 5.66 -13.86 -10.64
C LEU A 200 5.67 -14.41 -9.22
N LYS A 201 6.87 -14.44 -8.62
CA LYS A 201 7.12 -14.71 -7.19
C LYS A 201 7.25 -13.39 -6.43
N LEU A 202 7.18 -13.44 -5.10
CA LEU A 202 7.39 -12.27 -4.23
C LEU A 202 8.72 -11.57 -4.56
N PRO A 203 8.73 -10.26 -4.81
CA PRO A 203 9.96 -9.49 -5.02
C PRO A 203 10.64 -9.07 -3.71
N TRP A 204 10.41 -9.80 -2.62
CA TRP A 204 11.03 -9.69 -1.30
C TRP A 204 10.99 -11.05 -0.58
N PRO A 205 11.75 -11.28 0.52
CA PRO A 205 11.73 -12.53 1.26
C PRO A 205 10.34 -12.90 1.80
N ALA A 206 9.95 -14.17 1.70
CA ALA A 206 8.71 -14.66 2.28
C ALA A 206 8.68 -14.44 3.81
N GLY A 207 7.57 -13.89 4.31
CA GLY A 207 7.38 -13.56 5.72
C GLY A 207 7.79 -12.15 6.14
N THR A 208 8.35 -11.32 5.24
CA THR A 208 8.53 -9.88 5.51
C THR A 208 7.18 -9.15 5.57
N GLU A 209 6.97 -8.34 6.61
CA GLU A 209 5.78 -7.48 6.71
C GLU A 209 5.76 -6.41 5.61
N MET A 210 4.61 -6.24 4.97
CA MET A 210 4.44 -5.38 3.80
C MET A 210 3.05 -4.72 3.82
N ILE A 211 2.97 -3.46 3.39
CA ILE A 211 1.73 -2.71 3.18
C ILE A 211 1.65 -2.27 1.70
N HIS A 212 0.59 -2.65 1.00
CA HIS A 212 0.32 -2.23 -0.38
C HIS A 212 -0.15 -0.77 -0.36
N SER A 213 0.79 0.15 -0.57
CA SER A 213 0.62 1.59 -0.33
C SER A 213 0.16 2.40 -1.53
N SER A 214 0.37 1.91 -2.75
CA SER A 214 -0.24 2.50 -3.96
C SER A 214 -0.50 1.44 -5.02
N TYR A 215 -1.59 1.61 -5.77
CA TYR A 215 -2.05 0.69 -6.80
C TYR A 215 -1.78 1.24 -8.20
N PHE A 216 -1.73 0.35 -9.18
CA PHE A 216 -1.72 0.70 -10.60
C PHE A 216 -3.02 1.41 -10.99
N ASP A 217 -2.92 2.41 -11.87
CA ASP A 217 -4.07 3.17 -12.37
C ASP A 217 -4.48 2.69 -13.76
N HIS A 218 -5.59 1.95 -13.86
CA HIS A 218 -6.12 1.50 -15.14
C HIS A 218 -6.59 2.64 -16.06
N VAL A 219 -6.81 3.87 -15.54
CA VAL A 219 -7.26 5.01 -16.34
C VAL A 219 -6.10 5.65 -17.09
N TYR A 220 -4.96 5.87 -16.41
CA TYR A 220 -3.81 6.57 -16.98
C TYR A 220 -2.46 6.11 -16.35
N PRO A 221 -2.01 4.87 -16.62
CA PRO A 221 -0.81 4.30 -16.00
C PRO A 221 0.48 4.86 -16.62
N THR A 222 0.89 6.03 -16.16
CA THR A 222 2.15 6.70 -16.54
C THR A 222 2.57 7.68 -15.44
N VAL A 223 3.87 7.87 -15.19
CA VAL A 223 4.34 8.90 -14.24
C VAL A 223 4.20 10.34 -14.81
N ASP A 224 3.01 10.94 -14.82
CA ASP A 224 2.85 12.35 -15.23
C ASP A 224 2.33 13.28 -14.13
N ARG A 225 3.23 14.14 -13.64
CA ARG A 225 2.93 15.18 -12.64
C ARG A 225 2.26 16.44 -13.24
N GLY A 226 1.85 16.38 -14.50
CA GLY A 226 0.96 17.36 -15.10
C GLY A 226 -0.47 17.23 -14.56
N ASN A 227 -1.31 18.23 -14.85
CA ASN A 227 -2.75 18.04 -14.78
C ASN A 227 -3.19 17.49 -16.14
N ASP A 228 -3.36 16.17 -16.21
CA ASP A 228 -3.88 15.41 -17.35
C ASP A 228 -5.37 15.71 -17.65
N GLY A 229 -6.05 16.41 -16.73
CA GLY A 229 -7.48 16.66 -16.75
C GLY A 229 -8.29 15.66 -15.92
N ASN A 230 -7.62 14.71 -15.26
CA ASN A 230 -8.20 13.69 -14.40
C ASN A 230 -7.81 13.95 -12.93
N SER A 231 -8.60 13.40 -12.00
CA SER A 231 -8.32 13.44 -10.56
C SER A 231 -8.73 12.15 -9.84
N PHE A 232 -8.96 11.05 -10.57
CA PHE A 232 -9.25 9.74 -9.99
C PHE A 232 -8.44 8.65 -10.69
N ILE A 233 -7.84 7.76 -9.90
CA ILE A 233 -7.37 6.46 -10.39
C ILE A 233 -8.51 5.45 -10.41
N VAL A 234 -8.32 4.32 -11.08
CA VAL A 234 -9.09 3.08 -10.83
C VAL A 234 -8.14 1.90 -10.72
N ASN A 235 -8.19 1.16 -9.61
CA ASN A 235 -7.37 -0.05 -9.42
C ASN A 235 -8.01 -1.32 -10.01
N TYR A 236 -7.28 -2.45 -9.96
CA TYR A 236 -7.74 -3.76 -10.46
C TYR A 236 -9.11 -4.25 -9.96
N LEU A 237 -9.63 -3.73 -8.84
CA LEU A 237 -10.96 -4.04 -8.30
C LEU A 237 -12.07 -3.07 -8.77
N GLY A 238 -11.76 -2.16 -9.69
CA GLY A 238 -12.68 -1.10 -10.11
C GLY A 238 -12.90 -0.01 -9.06
N ARG A 239 -12.03 0.09 -8.05
CA ARG A 239 -12.14 1.06 -6.94
C ARG A 239 -11.25 2.27 -7.20
N GLY A 240 -11.78 3.47 -6.97
CA GLY A 240 -11.06 4.72 -7.19
C GLY A 240 -10.60 5.43 -5.92
N ASN A 241 -9.74 6.44 -6.09
CA ASN A 241 -9.21 7.29 -5.01
C ASN A 241 -8.45 6.54 -3.90
N LEU A 242 -7.70 5.49 -4.27
CA LEU A 242 -6.89 4.67 -3.35
C LEU A 242 -5.39 5.00 -3.37
N SER A 243 -4.94 5.90 -4.25
CA SER A 243 -3.53 6.33 -4.40
C SER A 243 -3.47 7.69 -5.11
N TYR A 244 -2.26 8.21 -5.36
CA TYR A 244 -2.07 9.39 -6.22
C TYR A 244 -2.43 9.08 -7.68
N ASN A 245 -2.80 10.10 -8.46
CA ASN A 245 -3.13 9.94 -9.87
C ASN A 245 -1.89 9.66 -10.72
N THR A 246 -2.08 8.95 -11.83
CA THR A 246 -1.03 8.65 -12.82
C THR A 246 0.06 7.73 -12.21
N HIS A 247 -0.24 6.42 -12.15
CA HIS A 247 0.66 5.44 -11.55
C HIS A 247 0.71 4.14 -12.37
N ASP A 248 1.92 3.76 -12.80
CA ASP A 248 2.23 2.67 -13.74
C ASP A 248 2.71 1.37 -13.07
N GLY A 249 2.65 1.28 -11.74
CA GLY A 249 3.03 0.09 -10.97
C GLY A 249 2.30 -0.02 -9.63
N HIS A 250 2.91 -0.74 -8.69
CA HIS A 250 2.42 -0.92 -7.32
C HIS A 250 3.51 -0.53 -6.33
N ASP A 251 3.15 0.28 -5.32
CA ASP A 251 4.08 0.69 -4.28
C ASP A 251 3.89 -0.18 -3.03
N TYR A 252 4.96 -0.84 -2.59
CA TYR A 252 5.01 -1.70 -1.42
C TYR A 252 5.90 -1.09 -0.34
N TYR A 253 5.31 -0.80 0.82
CA TYR A 253 5.98 -0.24 1.99
C TYR A 253 6.31 -1.34 3.00
N PHE A 254 7.54 -1.33 3.56
CA PHE A 254 8.03 -2.37 4.48
C PHE A 254 8.17 -1.81 5.91
N PRO A 255 7.12 -1.87 6.76
CA PRO A 255 7.10 -1.18 8.06
C PRO A 255 8.26 -1.53 9.00
N GLU A 256 8.68 -2.80 9.09
CA GLU A 256 9.83 -3.21 9.92
C GLU A 256 11.16 -2.56 9.48
N LYS A 257 11.32 -2.34 8.16
CA LYS A 257 12.57 -1.90 7.55
C LYS A 257 12.35 -1.16 6.22
N PRO A 258 11.85 0.09 6.24
CA PRO A 258 11.46 0.80 5.02
C PRO A 258 12.60 1.00 4.03
N THR A 259 13.79 1.34 4.54
CA THR A 259 15.05 1.33 3.78
C THR A 259 15.87 0.11 4.19
N GLY A 260 16.31 -0.69 3.21
CA GLY A 260 17.20 -1.84 3.45
C GLY A 260 16.53 -3.22 3.44
N THR A 261 15.23 -3.35 3.13
CA THR A 261 14.59 -4.65 2.91
C THR A 261 15.11 -5.26 1.61
N PRO A 262 15.57 -6.53 1.56
CA PRO A 262 16.08 -7.12 0.32
C PRO A 262 15.01 -7.19 -0.76
N ILE A 263 15.31 -6.67 -1.96
CA ILE A 263 14.43 -6.76 -3.13
C ILE A 263 14.95 -7.87 -4.05
N LEU A 264 14.04 -8.73 -4.50
CA LEU A 264 14.32 -9.94 -5.26
C LEU A 264 13.73 -9.86 -6.68
N ALA A 265 14.35 -10.58 -7.63
CA ALA A 265 13.76 -10.84 -8.93
C ALA A 265 12.48 -11.69 -8.78
N ALA A 266 11.34 -11.19 -9.24
CA ALA A 266 10.07 -11.92 -9.23
C ALA A 266 10.04 -13.09 -10.24
N ALA A 267 10.84 -13.00 -11.31
CA ALA A 267 10.91 -13.99 -12.40
C ALA A 267 12.31 -13.99 -13.05
N PRO A 268 12.75 -15.10 -13.68
CA PRO A 268 14.07 -15.21 -14.28
C PRO A 268 14.21 -14.36 -15.55
N GLY A 269 15.40 -13.83 -15.83
CA GLY A 269 15.63 -12.97 -16.98
C GLY A 269 17.00 -12.29 -17.00
N ILE A 270 17.12 -11.22 -17.79
CA ILE A 270 18.32 -10.37 -17.86
C ILE A 270 18.01 -9.01 -17.21
N ALA A 271 18.67 -8.72 -16.09
CA ALA A 271 18.53 -7.52 -15.28
C ALA A 271 19.49 -6.39 -15.71
N TYR A 272 18.98 -5.17 -15.81
CA TYR A 272 19.73 -3.96 -16.17
C TYR A 272 19.54 -2.91 -15.06
N ALA A 273 20.63 -2.32 -14.55
CA ALA A 273 20.59 -1.37 -13.42
C ALA A 273 20.79 0.09 -13.87
N TYR A 274 19.98 0.99 -13.33
CA TYR A 274 19.88 2.41 -13.70
C TYR A 274 19.92 3.30 -12.46
N THR A 275 20.52 4.51 -12.53
CA THR A 275 20.66 5.46 -11.39
C THR A 275 19.96 6.80 -11.63
N ARG A 276 19.06 6.87 -12.60
CA ARG A 276 18.26 8.07 -12.91
C ARG A 276 16.84 7.65 -13.30
N PRO A 277 15.79 8.33 -12.79
CA PRO A 277 15.84 9.38 -11.77
C PRO A 277 16.26 8.87 -10.38
N GLY A 278 15.94 7.61 -10.03
CA GLY A 278 16.43 6.91 -8.85
C GLY A 278 17.28 5.69 -9.19
N ASN A 279 17.66 4.91 -8.17
CA ASN A 279 18.23 3.58 -8.39
C ASN A 279 17.08 2.61 -8.72
N GLY A 280 17.25 1.82 -9.77
CA GLY A 280 16.31 0.77 -10.11
C GLY A 280 16.86 -0.26 -11.07
N VAL A 281 16.08 -1.33 -11.25
CA VAL A 281 16.40 -2.47 -12.11
C VAL A 281 15.23 -2.71 -13.07
N VAL A 282 15.53 -3.02 -14.32
CA VAL A 282 14.57 -3.61 -15.27
C VAL A 282 15.05 -5.01 -15.62
N ILE A 283 14.22 -6.02 -15.39
CA ILE A 283 14.47 -7.41 -15.81
C ILE A 283 13.68 -7.68 -17.09
N ARG A 284 14.38 -8.10 -18.15
CA ARG A 284 13.74 -8.60 -19.39
C ARG A 284 13.60 -10.11 -19.32
N HIS A 285 12.38 -10.61 -19.49
CA HIS A 285 12.08 -12.03 -19.41
C HIS A 285 12.16 -12.71 -20.79
N SER A 286 12.24 -14.04 -20.81
CA SER A 286 12.46 -14.81 -22.04
C SER A 286 11.84 -16.21 -21.95
N GLY A 287 11.91 -16.99 -23.04
CA GLY A 287 11.30 -18.32 -23.09
C GLY A 287 9.77 -18.24 -22.97
N ALA A 288 9.20 -18.89 -21.96
CA ALA A 288 7.77 -18.90 -21.70
C ALA A 288 7.19 -17.53 -21.28
N PHE A 289 8.06 -16.58 -20.92
CA PHE A 289 7.70 -15.23 -20.47
C PHE A 289 8.30 -14.14 -21.39
N ALA A 290 8.60 -14.48 -22.65
CA ALA A 290 9.10 -13.51 -23.62
C ALA A 290 8.13 -12.33 -23.79
N GLY A 291 8.66 -11.16 -24.15
CA GLY A 291 7.87 -9.93 -24.28
C GLY A 291 7.58 -9.21 -22.96
N TYR A 292 7.70 -9.87 -21.80
CA TYR A 292 7.53 -9.25 -20.48
C TYR A 292 8.80 -8.59 -19.95
N GLU A 293 8.62 -7.48 -19.21
CA GLU A 293 9.63 -6.89 -18.32
C GLU A 293 9.05 -6.72 -16.90
N THR A 294 9.86 -6.91 -15.85
CA THR A 294 9.54 -6.44 -14.49
C THR A 294 10.48 -5.31 -14.09
N VAL A 295 9.94 -4.32 -13.40
CA VAL A 295 10.60 -3.04 -13.11
C VAL A 295 10.59 -2.79 -11.61
N TYR A 296 11.72 -2.35 -11.06
CA TYR A 296 11.95 -2.17 -9.63
C TYR A 296 12.59 -0.80 -9.41
N TRP A 297 11.87 0.17 -8.85
CA TRP A 297 12.39 1.53 -8.61
C TRP A 297 12.58 1.85 -7.12
N HIS A 298 13.21 3.01 -6.88
CA HIS A 298 13.44 3.63 -5.57
C HIS A 298 14.40 2.89 -4.62
N LEU A 299 15.15 1.91 -5.14
CA LEU A 299 16.11 1.11 -4.37
C LEU A 299 17.13 1.97 -3.62
N ASP A 300 17.58 1.54 -2.43
CA ASP A 300 18.68 2.21 -1.72
C ASP A 300 20.03 1.82 -2.33
N GLN A 301 20.32 0.52 -2.39
CA GLN A 301 21.57 -0.03 -2.91
C GLN A 301 21.32 -1.15 -3.91
N PHE A 302 22.29 -1.35 -4.81
CA PHE A 302 22.37 -2.54 -5.67
C PHE A 302 23.18 -3.64 -5.00
N THR A 303 22.88 -4.90 -5.30
CA THR A 303 23.79 -6.00 -4.99
C THR A 303 25.05 -5.96 -5.89
N THR A 304 26.10 -6.68 -5.49
CA THR A 304 27.40 -6.71 -6.19
C THR A 304 27.35 -7.29 -7.61
N ILE A 305 26.29 -8.02 -8.00
CA ILE A 305 26.16 -8.57 -9.37
C ILE A 305 26.20 -7.46 -10.44
N PHE A 306 25.75 -6.25 -10.11
CA PHE A 306 25.74 -5.08 -11.00
C PHE A 306 27.07 -4.29 -11.02
N GLU A 307 28.09 -4.69 -10.25
CA GLU A 307 29.38 -3.98 -10.23
C GLU A 307 29.98 -3.89 -11.64
N GLY A 308 30.36 -2.67 -12.05
CA GLY A 308 30.84 -2.35 -13.41
C GLY A 308 29.79 -2.33 -14.52
N LYS A 309 28.49 -2.55 -14.21
CA LYS A 309 27.40 -2.72 -15.19
C LYS A 309 26.23 -1.74 -15.02
N ILE A 310 26.26 -0.93 -13.96
CA ILE A 310 25.26 0.11 -13.70
C ILE A 310 25.34 1.19 -14.78
N GLY A 311 24.21 1.48 -15.44
CA GLY A 311 24.09 2.58 -16.39
C GLY A 311 25.04 2.49 -17.60
N ASN A 312 25.29 1.29 -18.15
CA ASN A 312 26.03 1.14 -19.41
C ASN A 312 25.37 0.12 -20.37
N SER A 313 24.08 -0.15 -20.15
CA SER A 313 23.25 -1.09 -20.90
C SER A 313 23.82 -2.52 -20.96
N VAL A 314 24.63 -2.93 -19.97
CA VAL A 314 25.12 -4.31 -19.81
C VAL A 314 24.21 -5.06 -18.83
N GLY A 315 23.51 -6.07 -19.32
CA GLY A 315 22.61 -6.89 -18.51
C GLY A 315 23.33 -7.99 -17.70
N VAL A 316 22.66 -8.48 -16.66
CA VAL A 316 23.09 -9.58 -15.78
C VAL A 316 22.01 -10.67 -15.77
N PRO A 317 22.34 -11.96 -16.00
CA PRO A 317 21.37 -13.04 -15.84
C PRO A 317 20.98 -13.21 -14.36
N VAL A 318 19.68 -13.32 -14.09
CA VAL A 318 19.10 -13.52 -12.75
C VAL A 318 18.01 -14.60 -12.79
N GLU A 319 17.92 -15.37 -11.71
CA GLU A 319 16.82 -16.32 -11.45
C GLU A 319 15.78 -15.70 -10.51
N ALA A 320 14.56 -16.24 -10.47
CA ALA A 320 13.57 -15.84 -9.46
C ALA A 320 14.13 -16.01 -8.03
N GLY A 321 13.92 -15.02 -7.16
CA GLY A 321 14.52 -14.96 -5.82
C GLY A 321 15.95 -14.40 -5.77
N THR A 322 16.58 -14.05 -6.90
CA THR A 322 17.90 -13.39 -6.90
C THR A 322 17.79 -11.99 -6.27
N VAL A 323 18.57 -11.70 -5.23
CA VAL A 323 18.65 -10.36 -4.64
C VAL A 323 19.16 -9.37 -5.68
N LEU A 324 18.38 -8.32 -5.95
CA LEU A 324 18.74 -7.22 -6.86
C LEU A 324 19.40 -6.06 -6.11
N GLY A 325 18.96 -5.84 -4.87
CA GLY A 325 19.29 -4.67 -4.08
C GLY A 325 18.44 -4.58 -2.83
N THR A 326 18.19 -3.36 -2.37
CA THR A 326 17.38 -3.07 -1.17
C THR A 326 16.33 -2.00 -1.41
N SER A 327 15.20 -2.06 -0.69
CA SER A 327 14.18 -1.00 -0.63
C SER A 327 14.79 0.33 -0.18
N GLY A 328 14.22 1.45 -0.62
CA GLY A 328 14.81 2.76 -0.32
C GLY A 328 13.94 3.94 -0.68
N LYS A 329 14.60 5.10 -0.77
CA LYS A 329 14.00 6.40 -1.08
C LYS A 329 14.85 7.16 -2.11
N SER A 330 15.23 6.49 -3.21
CA SER A 330 16.08 7.09 -4.24
C SER A 330 15.27 7.67 -5.42
N GLY A 331 15.73 8.81 -5.95
CA GLY A 331 15.03 9.55 -7.01
C GLY A 331 13.88 10.42 -6.49
N PHE A 332 12.77 10.46 -7.22
CA PHE A 332 11.68 11.42 -7.00
C PHE A 332 10.55 10.92 -6.08
N THR A 333 10.89 10.19 -5.02
CA THR A 333 9.94 9.79 -3.97
C THR A 333 9.60 10.96 -3.06
N ASP A 334 8.44 11.58 -3.23
CA ASP A 334 7.93 12.59 -2.27
C ASP A 334 7.44 11.91 -0.97
N GLY A 335 6.92 10.68 -1.06
CA GLY A 335 6.43 9.85 0.06
C GLY A 335 7.52 9.13 0.87
N GLY A 336 7.17 7.99 1.49
CA GLY A 336 8.08 7.16 2.29
C GLY A 336 9.09 6.35 1.46
N ALA A 337 9.91 5.54 2.13
CA ALA A 337 10.76 4.55 1.46
C ALA A 337 9.92 3.30 1.11
N HIS A 338 9.98 2.84 -0.14
CA HIS A 338 9.15 1.76 -0.68
C HIS A 338 9.85 1.03 -1.83
N LEU A 339 9.29 -0.11 -2.26
CA LEU A 339 9.53 -0.65 -3.61
C LEU A 339 8.38 -0.20 -4.50
N HIS A 340 8.68 0.51 -5.60
CA HIS A 340 7.76 0.59 -6.73
C HIS A 340 8.02 -0.60 -7.66
N PHE A 341 6.97 -1.33 -8.02
CA PHE A 341 7.02 -2.51 -8.88
C PHE A 341 6.04 -2.40 -10.05
N GLU A 342 6.57 -2.31 -11.26
CA GLU A 342 5.79 -2.25 -12.51
C GLU A 342 6.01 -3.53 -13.33
N VAL A 343 5.00 -3.92 -14.12
CA VAL A 343 5.12 -4.97 -15.14
C VAL A 343 4.78 -4.39 -16.51
N ARG A 344 5.59 -4.77 -17.50
CA ARG A 344 5.41 -4.38 -18.89
C ARG A 344 5.27 -5.61 -19.77
N HIS A 345 4.53 -5.49 -20.87
CA HIS A 345 4.43 -6.49 -21.92
C HIS A 345 4.40 -5.80 -23.30
N ASN A 346 5.18 -6.30 -24.26
CA ASN A 346 5.30 -5.73 -25.62
C ASN A 346 5.57 -4.19 -25.68
N GLY A 347 6.21 -3.61 -24.66
CA GLY A 347 6.47 -2.15 -24.57
C GLY A 347 5.35 -1.30 -23.96
N LYS A 348 4.36 -1.95 -23.32
CA LYS A 348 3.19 -1.35 -22.68
C LYS A 348 3.08 -1.77 -21.22
N GLN A 349 2.42 -0.97 -20.38
CA GLN A 349 2.07 -1.36 -19.02
C GLN A 349 1.03 -2.50 -18.99
N VAL A 350 1.00 -3.26 -17.89
CA VAL A 350 -0.03 -4.29 -17.60
C VAL A 350 -0.12 -4.51 -16.08
N ASP A 351 -1.32 -4.47 -15.48
CA ASP A 351 -1.46 -4.73 -14.03
C ASP A 351 -1.32 -6.26 -13.76
N PRO A 352 -0.34 -6.72 -12.94
CA PRO A 352 -0.16 -8.12 -12.57
C PRO A 352 -1.24 -8.70 -11.63
N TYR A 353 -2.09 -7.86 -11.04
CA TYR A 353 -3.32 -8.24 -10.33
C TYR A 353 -4.54 -8.34 -11.26
N GLY A 354 -4.38 -8.13 -12.58
CA GLY A 354 -5.44 -8.32 -13.56
C GLY A 354 -6.51 -7.24 -13.56
N TRP A 355 -7.71 -7.57 -14.05
CA TRP A 355 -8.88 -6.71 -13.94
C TRP A 355 -10.10 -7.50 -13.47
N TYR A 356 -10.65 -7.08 -12.32
CA TYR A 356 -11.79 -7.64 -11.63
C TYR A 356 -12.84 -6.57 -11.28
N GLY A 357 -12.66 -5.34 -11.77
CA GLY A 357 -13.65 -4.28 -11.71
C GLY A 357 -14.85 -4.50 -12.65
N PRO A 358 -15.93 -3.72 -12.51
CA PRO A 358 -17.12 -3.86 -13.33
C PRO A 358 -16.88 -3.37 -14.76
N GLY A 359 -17.24 -4.18 -15.75
CA GLY A 359 -17.12 -3.84 -17.17
C GLY A 359 -15.76 -4.21 -17.78
N SER A 360 -15.46 -3.64 -18.94
CA SER A 360 -14.18 -3.83 -19.64
C SER A 360 -13.05 -3.07 -18.95
N ASP A 361 -11.86 -3.68 -18.90
CA ASP A 361 -10.64 -3.05 -18.39
C ASP A 361 -10.37 -1.67 -19.05
N PRO A 362 -10.34 -0.56 -18.28
CA PRO A 362 -10.03 0.76 -18.81
C PRO A 362 -8.64 0.86 -19.45
N CYS A 363 -7.66 0.11 -18.97
CA CYS A 363 -6.30 0.11 -19.52
C CYS A 363 -6.28 -0.36 -20.97
N ALA A 364 -7.15 -1.30 -21.34
CA ALA A 364 -7.29 -1.79 -22.71
C ALA A 364 -7.82 -0.71 -23.69
N ALA A 365 -8.43 0.37 -23.20
CA ALA A 365 -8.79 1.52 -24.04
C ALA A 365 -7.55 2.36 -24.41
N TRP A 366 -6.50 2.36 -23.59
CA TRP A 366 -5.22 3.01 -23.90
C TRP A 366 -4.28 2.07 -24.67
N THR A 367 -4.76 1.56 -25.81
CA THR A 367 -4.11 0.56 -26.68
C THR A 367 -2.65 0.86 -27.07
N ALA A 368 -2.23 2.12 -27.01
CA ALA A 368 -0.87 2.58 -27.27
C ALA A 368 0.10 2.38 -26.09
N GLY A 369 -0.40 2.54 -24.85
CA GLY A 369 0.42 2.54 -23.64
C GLY A 369 0.22 1.35 -22.72
N CYS A 370 -0.95 0.71 -22.74
CA CYS A 370 -1.32 -0.37 -21.81
C CYS A 370 -1.92 -1.58 -22.54
N GLU A 371 -1.76 -2.80 -22.00
CA GLU A 371 -2.42 -4.03 -22.45
C GLU A 371 -3.36 -4.58 -21.39
N ALA A 372 -4.47 -5.20 -21.83
CA ALA A 372 -5.50 -5.76 -20.97
C ALA A 372 -4.90 -6.60 -19.82
N SER A 373 -5.23 -6.21 -18.60
CA SER A 373 -4.55 -6.64 -17.38
C SER A 373 -4.82 -8.10 -17.08
N VAL A 374 -3.78 -8.83 -16.67
CA VAL A 374 -3.82 -10.28 -16.43
C VAL A 374 -3.24 -10.62 -15.07
N TRP A 375 -3.80 -11.63 -14.40
CA TRP A 375 -3.24 -12.11 -13.13
C TRP A 375 -1.92 -12.84 -13.38
N LEU A 376 -0.80 -12.27 -12.92
CA LEU A 376 0.55 -12.78 -13.14
C LEU A 376 1.22 -13.34 -11.88
N TRP A 377 0.64 -13.15 -10.69
CA TRP A 377 1.15 -13.72 -9.44
C TRP A 377 0.95 -15.24 -9.37
N ASP A 378 2.04 -15.98 -9.18
CA ASP A 378 2.06 -17.44 -9.15
C ASP A 378 1.13 -18.03 -8.07
N GLU A 379 0.39 -19.09 -8.40
CA GLU A 379 -0.64 -19.70 -7.54
C GLU A 379 -0.12 -20.14 -6.16
N SER A 380 1.18 -20.39 -6.00
CA SER A 380 1.80 -20.66 -4.68
C SER A 380 1.81 -19.47 -3.71
N LEU A 381 1.39 -18.28 -4.14
CA LEU A 381 1.18 -17.11 -3.29
C LEU A 381 -0.28 -16.97 -2.80
N SER A 382 -1.21 -17.79 -3.29
CA SER A 382 -2.61 -17.75 -2.89
C SER A 382 -2.78 -18.07 -1.39
N GLY A 383 -3.63 -17.31 -0.71
CA GLY A 383 -3.76 -17.31 0.75
C GLY A 383 -2.77 -16.41 1.48
N SER A 384 -1.86 -15.72 0.77
CA SER A 384 -1.04 -14.64 1.33
C SER A 384 -1.61 -13.24 0.97
N TYR A 385 -1.10 -12.22 1.66
CA TYR A 385 -1.52 -10.82 1.60
C TYR A 385 -1.62 -10.31 0.15
N ASP A 386 -2.82 -9.89 -0.28
CA ASP A 386 -3.21 -9.43 -1.63
C ASP A 386 -2.90 -10.37 -2.83
N PHE A 387 -2.00 -11.35 -2.71
CA PHE A 387 -1.66 -12.32 -3.77
C PHE A 387 -2.68 -13.47 -3.90
N THR A 388 -3.93 -13.22 -3.54
CA THR A 388 -5.07 -14.12 -3.74
C THR A 388 -5.96 -13.55 -4.82
N ARG A 389 -6.14 -14.29 -5.92
CA ARG A 389 -6.90 -13.85 -7.09
C ARG A 389 -8.37 -13.54 -6.69
N PRO A 390 -8.97 -12.39 -7.04
CA PRO A 390 -10.29 -12.00 -6.52
C PRO A 390 -11.47 -12.92 -6.89
N ASP A 391 -11.36 -13.67 -7.99
CA ASP A 391 -12.32 -14.72 -8.40
C ASP A 391 -11.89 -16.13 -7.98
N ALA A 392 -10.81 -16.30 -7.21
CA ALA A 392 -10.43 -17.60 -6.68
C ALA A 392 -11.58 -18.15 -5.81
N PRO A 393 -11.86 -19.47 -5.87
CA PRO A 393 -12.75 -20.07 -4.90
C PRO A 393 -12.17 -19.83 -3.49
N ALA A 394 -13.02 -19.38 -2.57
CA ALA A 394 -12.61 -19.18 -1.18
C ALA A 394 -11.89 -20.44 -0.66
N PRO A 395 -10.77 -20.31 0.08
CA PRO A 395 -10.08 -21.44 0.67
C PRO A 395 -11.09 -22.29 1.44
N GLN A 396 -11.12 -23.60 1.17
CA GLN A 396 -12.02 -24.50 1.90
C GLN A 396 -11.65 -24.43 3.38
N ASP A 397 -12.55 -23.88 4.19
CA ASP A 397 -12.37 -23.85 5.63
C ASP A 397 -12.32 -25.28 6.18
N LYS A 398 -11.40 -25.48 7.12
CA LYS A 398 -11.03 -26.73 7.76
C LYS A 398 -10.81 -26.56 9.26
N GLU A 399 -10.85 -25.33 9.78
CA GLU A 399 -11.07 -25.15 11.21
C GLU A 399 -12.57 -25.42 11.45
N ALA A 400 -12.91 -26.20 12.49
CA ALA A 400 -14.30 -26.47 12.80
C ALA A 400 -14.92 -25.21 13.43
N PRO A 401 -16.16 -24.81 13.08
CA PRO A 401 -16.81 -23.67 13.72
C PRO A 401 -16.87 -23.93 15.22
N THR A 402 -16.18 -23.09 15.99
CA THR A 402 -16.05 -23.25 17.43
C THR A 402 -17.19 -22.47 18.11
N GLY A 403 -18.38 -23.06 18.10
CA GLY A 403 -19.56 -22.56 18.82
C GLY A 403 -19.68 -23.18 20.22
N SER A 404 -20.67 -22.73 20.98
CA SER A 404 -21.06 -23.33 22.26
C SER A 404 -22.57 -23.56 22.32
N LEU A 405 -23.06 -24.45 23.18
CA LEU A 405 -24.47 -24.77 23.27
C LEU A 405 -24.94 -24.78 24.72
N ALA A 406 -25.53 -23.66 25.15
CA ALA A 406 -26.29 -23.58 26.41
C ALA A 406 -27.74 -24.05 26.20
N VAL A 407 -28.19 -24.99 27.02
CA VAL A 407 -29.59 -25.45 27.03
C VAL A 407 -30.30 -24.80 28.23
N ALA A 408 -31.26 -23.91 27.95
CA ALA A 408 -32.00 -23.12 28.93
C ALA A 408 -31.12 -22.30 29.90
N PRO A 409 -30.26 -21.38 29.39
CA PRO A 409 -29.54 -20.42 30.23
C PRO A 409 -30.49 -19.48 31.00
N ASP A 410 -29.95 -18.82 32.04
CA ASP A 410 -30.68 -17.77 32.76
C ASP A 410 -30.92 -16.55 31.86
N THR A 411 -32.15 -16.04 31.85
CA THR A 411 -32.53 -14.83 31.10
C THR A 411 -31.84 -13.57 31.60
N ASP A 412 -31.36 -13.58 32.84
CA ASP A 412 -30.64 -12.46 33.44
C ASP A 412 -29.12 -12.44 33.09
N LEU A 413 -28.60 -13.46 32.38
CA LEU A 413 -27.17 -13.66 32.11
C LEU A 413 -26.90 -13.62 30.59
N GLY A 414 -26.50 -12.46 30.07
CA GLY A 414 -26.30 -12.23 28.65
C GLY A 414 -24.98 -12.80 28.09
N LEU A 415 -23.92 -12.85 28.90
CA LEU A 415 -22.67 -13.54 28.53
C LEU A 415 -22.02 -14.23 29.72
N LEU A 416 -21.45 -15.42 29.50
CA LEU A 416 -20.62 -16.17 30.44
C LEU A 416 -19.44 -16.83 29.72
N ALA A 417 -18.20 -16.52 30.12
CA ALA A 417 -16.98 -17.14 29.62
C ALA A 417 -16.05 -17.58 30.77
N HIS A 418 -15.88 -18.89 30.93
CA HIS A 418 -14.99 -19.51 31.94
C HIS A 418 -13.50 -19.44 31.55
N PHE A 419 -13.18 -19.31 30.26
CA PHE A 419 -11.81 -19.35 29.71
C PHE A 419 -11.04 -20.68 29.86
N ASP A 420 -11.75 -21.78 30.15
CA ASP A 420 -11.23 -23.16 30.05
C ASP A 420 -10.91 -23.55 28.59
N GLU A 421 -9.63 -23.49 28.23
CA GLU A 421 -9.04 -23.84 26.91
C GLU A 421 -9.64 -23.11 25.67
N SER A 422 -10.63 -22.23 25.88
CA SER A 422 -11.40 -21.55 24.86
C SER A 422 -11.71 -20.10 25.24
N VAL A 423 -11.81 -19.22 24.24
CA VAL A 423 -12.35 -17.85 24.40
C VAL A 423 -13.77 -17.71 23.84
N VAL A 424 -14.39 -18.83 23.45
CA VAL A 424 -15.79 -18.87 23.05
C VAL A 424 -16.63 -18.90 24.33
N PRO A 425 -17.60 -18.00 24.50
CA PRO A 425 -18.36 -17.94 25.74
C PRO A 425 -19.36 -19.11 25.76
N VAL A 426 -19.63 -19.67 26.95
CA VAL A 426 -20.61 -20.76 27.14
C VAL A 426 -22.05 -20.23 27.02
N ILE A 427 -22.25 -18.95 27.30
CA ILE A 427 -23.47 -18.20 26.98
C ILE A 427 -23.04 -16.90 26.30
N GLY A 428 -23.62 -16.56 25.16
CA GLY A 428 -23.37 -15.29 24.47
C GLY A 428 -23.85 -15.34 23.03
N GLN A 429 -23.83 -14.18 22.36
CA GLN A 429 -24.24 -13.98 20.98
C GLN A 429 -23.10 -13.39 20.15
N GLY A 430 -22.92 -13.92 18.95
CA GLY A 430 -21.95 -13.46 17.95
C GLY A 430 -20.49 -13.84 18.26
N LEU A 431 -19.63 -13.68 17.25
CA LEU A 431 -18.25 -14.15 17.31
C LEU A 431 -17.35 -13.23 18.14
N VAL A 432 -16.43 -13.85 18.87
CA VAL A 432 -15.33 -13.18 19.59
C VAL A 432 -14.25 -12.72 18.60
N GLU A 433 -13.70 -11.52 18.80
CA GLU A 433 -12.69 -10.92 17.94
C GLU A 433 -11.36 -10.72 18.66
N PHE A 434 -10.27 -10.92 17.92
CA PHE A 434 -8.90 -10.73 18.38
C PHE A 434 -8.30 -9.45 17.80
N THR A 435 -7.59 -8.69 18.64
CA THR A 435 -6.77 -7.54 18.18
C THR A 435 -5.29 -7.88 18.40
N GLY A 436 -4.60 -8.23 17.33
CA GLY A 436 -3.22 -8.72 17.34
C GLY A 436 -2.68 -8.96 15.94
N ALA A 437 -1.45 -9.48 15.84
CA ALA A 437 -0.86 -9.89 14.57
C ALA A 437 -1.50 -11.21 14.07
N ALA A 438 -1.52 -11.42 12.75
CA ALA A 438 -2.10 -12.63 12.16
C ALA A 438 -1.42 -13.90 12.70
N GLY A 439 -2.22 -14.88 13.12
CA GLY A 439 -1.74 -16.14 13.70
C GLY A 439 -1.42 -16.12 15.20
N VAL A 440 -1.54 -14.98 15.90
CA VAL A 440 -1.46 -14.95 17.37
C VAL A 440 -2.71 -15.61 17.96
N LYS A 441 -2.57 -16.80 18.55
CA LYS A 441 -3.65 -17.51 19.25
C LYS A 441 -3.69 -17.15 20.75
N PRO A 442 -4.85 -17.25 21.43
CA PRO A 442 -4.96 -17.16 22.88
C PRO A 442 -3.96 -18.04 23.63
N ARG A 443 -3.55 -17.57 24.81
CA ARG A 443 -2.77 -18.34 25.77
C ARG A 443 -3.57 -18.49 27.04
N PHE A 444 -3.61 -19.72 27.54
CA PHE A 444 -4.29 -20.05 28.78
C PHE A 444 -3.29 -20.36 29.89
N THR A 445 -3.66 -20.02 31.11
CA THR A 445 -2.85 -20.17 32.35
C THR A 445 -3.73 -20.74 33.46
N GLU A 446 -3.16 -21.14 34.60
CA GLU A 446 -3.93 -21.59 35.77
C GLU A 446 -4.91 -20.50 36.27
N GLY A 447 -6.20 -20.86 36.37
CA GLY A 447 -7.28 -19.96 36.76
C GLY A 447 -7.58 -19.91 38.27
N VAL A 448 -8.66 -19.22 38.61
CA VAL A 448 -9.42 -19.34 39.87
C VAL A 448 -10.25 -20.63 39.84
N PHE A 449 -10.82 -20.93 38.68
CA PHE A 449 -11.31 -22.23 38.27
C PHE A 449 -10.57 -22.63 36.98
N GLY A 450 -10.27 -23.93 36.81
CA GLY A 450 -9.70 -24.46 35.57
C GLY A 450 -8.56 -23.61 34.97
N GLN A 451 -8.80 -23.00 33.80
CA GLN A 451 -7.86 -22.10 33.12
C GLN A 451 -8.41 -20.68 32.91
N ALA A 452 -7.48 -19.73 32.81
CA ALA A 452 -7.73 -18.31 32.56
C ALA A 452 -7.06 -17.84 31.26
N VAL A 453 -7.66 -16.87 30.55
CA VAL A 453 -7.05 -16.28 29.35
C VAL A 453 -6.04 -15.19 29.72
N GLN A 454 -4.80 -15.32 29.25
CA GLN A 454 -3.75 -14.32 29.43
C GLN A 454 -3.85 -13.24 28.33
N LEU A 455 -4.28 -12.04 28.71
CA LEU A 455 -4.30 -10.88 27.82
C LEU A 455 -2.91 -10.21 27.79
N SER A 456 -2.47 -9.73 26.63
CA SER A 456 -1.07 -9.31 26.43
C SER A 456 -0.93 -8.15 25.44
N PRO A 457 0.23 -7.47 25.37
CA PRO A 457 0.46 -6.41 24.38
C PRO A 457 0.27 -6.82 22.90
N THR A 458 0.29 -8.12 22.61
CA THR A 458 0.11 -8.70 21.27
C THR A 458 -1.27 -9.32 21.03
N LEU A 459 -2.14 -9.34 22.05
CA LEU A 459 -3.48 -9.94 21.99
C LEU A 459 -4.44 -9.20 22.93
N GLY A 460 -5.31 -8.38 22.37
CA GLY A 460 -6.57 -7.97 22.98
C GLY A 460 -7.74 -8.84 22.51
N LEU A 461 -8.79 -8.93 23.32
CA LEU A 461 -9.98 -9.75 23.07
C LEU A 461 -11.23 -8.85 23.10
N SER A 462 -12.25 -9.13 22.28
CA SER A 462 -13.53 -8.41 22.38
C SER A 462 -14.76 -9.23 21.99
N TYR A 463 -15.83 -9.07 22.75
CA TYR A 463 -17.15 -9.67 22.49
C TYR A 463 -18.12 -8.62 21.93
N PRO A 464 -19.13 -9.01 21.14
CA PRO A 464 -20.22 -8.10 20.78
C PRO A 464 -20.96 -7.60 22.03
N ILE A 465 -21.51 -6.40 21.99
CA ILE A 465 -22.40 -5.86 23.03
C ILE A 465 -23.86 -6.22 22.74
N SER A 466 -24.27 -6.17 21.47
CA SER A 466 -25.61 -6.58 21.05
C SER A 466 -25.91 -8.02 21.46
N GLY A 467 -27.02 -8.24 22.16
CA GLY A 467 -27.43 -9.55 22.69
C GLY A 467 -26.73 -9.99 23.99
N ASN A 468 -25.64 -9.32 24.40
CA ASN A 468 -24.79 -9.75 25.53
C ASN A 468 -24.82 -8.80 26.74
N LEU A 469 -25.00 -7.48 26.51
CA LEU A 469 -24.94 -6.44 27.54
C LEU A 469 -26.14 -5.50 27.42
N GLU A 470 -26.91 -5.35 28.50
CA GLU A 470 -28.03 -4.41 28.58
C GLU A 470 -27.55 -3.02 29.02
N LEU A 471 -28.00 -1.98 28.31
CA LEU A 471 -27.60 -0.61 28.56
C LEU A 471 -28.30 -0.01 29.79
N GLU A 472 -29.61 -0.27 29.98
CA GLU A 472 -30.40 0.39 31.03
C GLU A 472 -29.93 0.06 32.46
N GLN A 473 -29.51 -1.17 32.68
CA GLN A 473 -28.98 -1.66 33.95
C GLN A 473 -28.17 -2.93 33.71
N GLY A 474 -27.23 -3.23 34.60
CA GLY A 474 -26.49 -4.48 34.51
C GLY A 474 -25.38 -4.64 35.55
N THR A 475 -24.71 -5.79 35.44
CA THR A 475 -23.50 -6.11 36.20
C THR A 475 -22.47 -6.78 35.30
N ILE A 476 -21.24 -6.28 35.27
CA ILE A 476 -20.08 -7.03 34.76
C ILE A 476 -19.33 -7.58 35.98
N ALA A 477 -19.12 -8.88 36.06
CA ALA A 477 -18.31 -9.54 37.09
C ALA A 477 -17.24 -10.42 36.44
N PHE A 478 -16.04 -10.48 37.04
CA PHE A 478 -14.94 -11.35 36.60
C PHE A 478 -13.85 -11.45 37.66
N TRP A 479 -13.04 -12.51 37.56
CA TRP A 479 -11.75 -12.60 38.22
C TRP A 479 -10.64 -12.05 37.31
N ALA A 480 -9.69 -11.32 37.90
CA ALA A 480 -8.49 -10.86 37.19
C ALA A 480 -7.23 -11.15 38.02
N LYS A 481 -6.22 -11.77 37.40
CA LYS A 481 -4.88 -11.88 37.99
C LYS A 481 -4.09 -10.63 37.62
N LEU A 482 -3.72 -9.85 38.62
CA LEU A 482 -3.00 -8.60 38.42
C LEU A 482 -1.51 -8.90 38.20
N PRO A 483 -0.84 -8.32 37.18
CA PRO A 483 0.57 -8.59 36.96
C PRO A 483 1.45 -8.01 38.08
N ALA A 484 2.63 -8.61 38.29
CA ALA A 484 3.64 -8.10 39.22
C ALA A 484 4.07 -6.65 38.87
N GLU A 485 4.23 -6.36 37.58
CA GLU A 485 4.43 -5.02 37.03
C GLU A 485 3.52 -4.83 35.81
N TYR A 486 2.83 -3.68 35.75
CA TYR A 486 1.96 -3.37 34.61
C TYR A 486 2.77 -2.97 33.36
N PRO A 487 2.41 -3.43 32.14
CA PRO A 487 3.15 -3.13 30.92
C PRO A 487 3.36 -1.63 30.65
N GLY A 488 4.48 -1.26 30.03
CA GLY A 488 4.78 0.14 29.71
C GLY A 488 3.69 0.80 28.85
N SER A 489 3.08 1.88 29.37
CA SER A 489 1.92 2.56 28.77
C SER A 489 2.15 4.08 28.72
N ARG A 490 2.10 4.70 27.54
CA ARG A 490 2.28 6.16 27.37
C ARG A 490 1.25 6.97 28.18
N SER A 491 0.03 6.47 28.26
CA SER A 491 -1.08 7.11 28.99
C SER A 491 -1.10 6.80 30.49
N LYS A 492 -0.19 5.94 31.00
CA LYS A 492 -0.21 5.40 32.37
C LYS A 492 -1.55 4.73 32.76
N ARG A 493 -2.34 4.31 31.76
CA ARG A 493 -3.66 3.67 31.88
C ARG A 493 -3.61 2.23 31.40
N HIS A 494 -4.32 1.36 32.10
CA HIS A 494 -4.40 -0.07 31.87
C HIS A 494 -5.85 -0.54 32.07
N TYR A 495 -6.52 -0.96 31.00
CA TYR A 495 -7.94 -1.30 31.04
C TYR A 495 -8.14 -2.78 31.41
N LEU A 496 -9.10 -3.07 32.30
CA LEU A 496 -9.61 -4.43 32.51
C LEU A 496 -10.66 -4.71 31.44
N PHE A 497 -11.61 -3.79 31.27
CA PHE A 497 -12.53 -3.74 30.13
C PHE A 497 -12.85 -2.30 29.72
N ALA A 498 -13.34 -2.13 28.48
CA ALA A 498 -13.92 -0.89 27.99
C ALA A 498 -14.99 -1.14 26.92
N ALA A 499 -16.06 -0.37 26.98
CA ALA A 499 -17.08 -0.22 25.95
C ALA A 499 -17.24 1.28 25.63
N SER A 500 -17.30 1.65 24.36
CA SER A 500 -17.46 3.04 23.91
C SER A 500 -18.16 3.06 22.56
N ALA A 501 -19.07 4.00 22.33
CA ALA A 501 -19.66 4.22 21.01
C ALA A 501 -18.77 5.02 20.06
N HIS A 502 -17.86 5.83 20.61
CA HIS A 502 -16.93 6.67 19.86
C HIS A 502 -15.47 6.45 20.32
N PRO A 503 -14.95 5.22 20.16
CA PRO A 503 -13.58 4.88 20.54
C PRO A 503 -12.50 5.65 19.76
N GLU A 504 -12.82 6.19 18.58
CA GLU A 504 -11.90 6.92 17.70
C GLU A 504 -11.72 8.42 18.02
N ASP A 505 -12.60 9.02 18.83
CA ASP A 505 -12.68 10.49 19.03
C ASP A 505 -11.41 11.15 19.61
N GLY A 506 -10.52 10.37 20.22
CA GLY A 506 -9.16 10.79 20.62
C GLY A 506 -9.09 11.70 21.86
N ASP A 507 -9.81 12.81 21.87
CA ASP A 507 -9.82 13.82 22.94
C ASP A 507 -10.90 13.53 24.00
N VAL A 508 -12.13 13.22 23.56
CA VAL A 508 -13.28 12.93 24.44
C VAL A 508 -14.06 11.75 23.88
N TYR A 509 -13.76 10.56 24.39
CA TYR A 509 -14.50 9.33 24.12
C TYR A 509 -15.88 9.43 24.78
N THR A 510 -16.86 9.95 24.05
CA THR A 510 -18.27 10.01 24.45
C THR A 510 -18.82 8.60 24.66
N ASP A 511 -19.98 8.50 25.31
CA ASP A 511 -20.75 7.25 25.42
C ASP A 511 -19.92 6.01 25.81
N THR A 512 -19.20 6.14 26.94
CA THR A 512 -18.16 5.19 27.36
C THR A 512 -18.41 4.64 28.77
N LEU A 513 -18.20 3.33 28.94
CA LEU A 513 -18.20 2.59 30.20
C LEU A 513 -16.95 1.70 30.28
N ALA A 514 -16.07 1.95 31.26
CA ALA A 514 -14.82 1.20 31.38
C ALA A 514 -14.30 1.11 32.82
N LEU A 515 -13.66 -0.02 33.16
CA LEU A 515 -12.88 -0.17 34.38
C LEU A 515 -11.39 -0.21 34.02
N ARG A 516 -10.62 0.73 34.56
CA ARG A 516 -9.17 0.83 34.32
C ARG A 516 -8.40 1.12 35.60
N ARG A 517 -7.13 0.70 35.61
CA ARG A 517 -6.12 1.19 36.53
C ARG A 517 -5.45 2.43 35.94
N GLU A 518 -5.17 3.43 36.77
CA GLU A 518 -4.42 4.63 36.40
C GLU A 518 -3.26 4.85 37.37
N GLN A 519 -2.05 5.08 36.86
CA GLN A 519 -0.91 5.50 37.67
C GLN A 519 -0.78 7.03 37.63
N THR A 520 -1.15 7.68 38.73
CA THR A 520 -1.02 9.13 38.92
C THR A 520 0.18 9.47 39.80
N ASP A 521 0.48 10.77 39.93
CA ASP A 521 1.52 11.25 40.85
C ASP A 521 1.09 11.14 42.33
N GLY A 522 -0.22 11.02 42.60
CA GLY A 522 -0.78 10.67 43.90
C GLY A 522 -0.81 9.17 44.22
N GLY A 523 -0.25 8.33 43.33
CA GLY A 523 -0.26 6.88 43.45
C GLY A 523 -1.13 6.20 42.38
N ALA A 524 -1.24 4.88 42.50
CA ALA A 524 -2.09 4.05 41.64
C ALA A 524 -3.54 4.04 42.14
N SER A 525 -4.48 3.97 41.20
CA SER A 525 -5.90 3.90 41.51
C SER A 525 -6.69 3.07 40.49
N TRP A 526 -7.79 2.49 40.96
CA TRP A 526 -8.85 1.92 40.14
C TRP A 526 -9.87 3.00 39.83
N ASN A 527 -10.30 3.12 38.58
CA ASN A 527 -11.32 4.08 38.16
C ASN A 527 -12.37 3.37 37.31
N LEU A 528 -13.60 3.30 37.83
CA LEU A 528 -14.79 3.02 37.03
C LEU A 528 -15.17 4.32 36.30
N TRP A 529 -14.57 4.52 35.13
CA TRP A 529 -14.73 5.71 34.30
C TRP A 529 -15.97 5.56 33.42
N THR A 530 -16.84 6.57 33.43
CA THR A 530 -17.91 6.70 32.43
C THR A 530 -17.90 8.09 31.82
N VAL A 531 -18.32 8.18 30.57
CA VAL A 531 -18.51 9.44 29.84
C VAL A 531 -19.90 9.43 29.23
N ASP A 532 -20.65 10.51 29.39
CA ASP A 532 -21.98 10.63 28.77
C ASP A 532 -21.92 11.13 27.31
N ASP A 533 -23.09 11.18 26.69
CA ASP A 533 -23.39 11.75 25.37
C ASP A 533 -23.01 13.23 25.21
N THR A 534 -22.71 13.95 26.31
CA THR A 534 -22.21 15.34 26.27
C THR A 534 -20.70 15.44 26.45
N GLY A 535 -20.01 14.31 26.62
CA GLY A 535 -18.57 14.26 26.87
C GLY A 535 -18.18 14.52 28.33
N ALA A 536 -19.15 14.65 29.25
CA ALA A 536 -18.85 14.89 30.66
C ALA A 536 -18.36 13.59 31.33
N GLN A 537 -17.21 13.67 32.00
CA GLN A 537 -16.53 12.50 32.57
C GLN A 537 -16.88 12.30 34.04
N HIS A 538 -17.60 11.22 34.33
CA HIS A 538 -17.99 10.82 35.68
C HIS A 538 -17.01 9.76 36.18
N ASN A 539 -15.94 10.19 36.85
CA ASN A 539 -14.93 9.29 37.40
C ASN A 539 -15.39 8.71 38.75
N LEU A 540 -15.07 7.44 39.03
CA LEU A 540 -15.32 6.81 40.33
C LEU A 540 -14.07 6.05 40.76
N THR A 541 -13.24 6.73 41.57
CA THR A 541 -11.85 6.36 41.81
C THR A 541 -11.63 5.81 43.22
N VAL A 542 -10.90 4.69 43.32
CA VAL A 542 -10.47 4.05 44.58
C VAL A 542 -8.95 3.88 44.54
N ALA A 543 -8.25 4.05 45.67
CA ALA A 543 -6.81 3.79 45.74
C ALA A 543 -6.51 2.31 45.45
N ASP A 544 -5.44 2.02 44.70
CA ASP A 544 -5.03 0.64 44.46
C ASP A 544 -4.23 0.10 45.66
N THR A 545 -4.88 -0.76 46.44
CA THR A 545 -4.29 -1.45 47.60
C THR A 545 -4.24 -2.96 47.39
N LEU A 546 -4.33 -3.44 46.15
CA LEU A 546 -4.44 -4.85 45.82
C LEU A 546 -3.07 -5.53 45.77
N SER A 547 -3.05 -6.86 45.85
CA SER A 547 -1.80 -7.62 45.80
C SER A 547 -1.40 -7.88 44.34
N ALA A 548 -0.18 -7.49 43.99
CA ALA A 548 0.37 -7.82 42.69
C ALA A 548 0.69 -9.33 42.60
N ASP A 549 0.57 -9.90 41.40
CA ASP A 549 0.60 -11.35 41.13
C ASP A 549 -0.48 -12.18 41.88
N ALA A 550 -1.56 -11.54 42.32
CA ALA A 550 -2.70 -12.20 42.95
C ALA A 550 -3.99 -12.13 42.11
N TRP A 551 -4.89 -13.08 42.36
CA TRP A 551 -6.25 -13.12 41.82
C TRP A 551 -7.19 -12.24 42.67
N HIS A 552 -7.84 -11.28 42.03
CA HIS A 552 -8.84 -10.39 42.64
C HIS A 552 -10.16 -10.45 41.86
N HIS A 553 -11.29 -10.39 42.57
CA HIS A 553 -12.62 -10.41 41.96
C HIS A 553 -13.17 -9.00 41.80
N PHE A 554 -13.46 -8.58 40.57
CA PHE A 554 -14.06 -7.29 40.27
C PHE A 554 -15.53 -7.45 39.90
N ALA A 555 -16.38 -6.54 40.37
CA ALA A 555 -17.71 -6.35 39.79
C ALA A 555 -18.07 -4.87 39.64
N VAL A 556 -18.75 -4.55 38.55
CA VAL A 556 -19.21 -3.21 38.18
C VAL A 556 -20.70 -3.26 37.93
N GLU A 557 -21.47 -2.42 38.61
CA GLU A 557 -22.92 -2.29 38.41
C GLU A 557 -23.26 -0.93 37.81
N TRP A 558 -24.35 -0.86 37.04
CA TRP A 558 -24.97 0.39 36.60
C TRP A 558 -26.51 0.31 36.56
N ASP A 559 -27.14 1.47 36.68
CA ASP A 559 -28.59 1.69 36.65
C ASP A 559 -28.82 3.11 36.12
N ARG A 560 -29.26 3.23 34.86
CA ARG A 560 -29.48 4.53 34.16
C ARG A 560 -30.67 5.29 34.74
N ALA A 561 -31.71 4.58 35.16
CA ALA A 561 -32.93 5.18 35.71
C ALA A 561 -32.69 5.96 37.02
N THR A 562 -31.74 5.53 37.85
CA THR A 562 -31.32 6.25 39.07
C THR A 562 -29.99 6.98 38.94
N GLY A 563 -29.32 6.87 37.79
CA GLY A 563 -27.98 7.41 37.55
C GLY A 563 -26.95 6.85 38.55
N ARG A 564 -27.07 5.57 38.92
CA ARG A 564 -26.22 4.88 39.91
C ARG A 564 -25.17 4.03 39.20
N LYS A 565 -23.95 4.01 39.73
CA LYS A 565 -22.96 2.98 39.43
C LYS A 565 -22.13 2.60 40.65
N SER A 566 -21.71 1.33 40.70
CA SER A 566 -20.97 0.73 41.82
C SER A 566 -19.70 0.06 41.32
N LEU A 567 -18.62 0.13 42.10
CA LEU A 567 -17.42 -0.69 41.93
C LEU A 567 -17.25 -1.56 43.17
N PHE A 568 -17.20 -2.87 42.98
CA PHE A 568 -16.90 -3.87 44.00
C PHE A 568 -15.56 -4.52 43.71
N ILE A 569 -14.80 -4.81 44.78
CA ILE A 569 -13.54 -5.56 44.73
C ILE A 569 -13.55 -6.58 45.88
N ASP A 570 -13.20 -7.83 45.59
CA ASP A 570 -13.19 -8.97 46.52
C ASP A 570 -14.48 -9.10 47.34
N GLY A 571 -15.61 -8.90 46.66
CA GLY A 571 -16.96 -9.00 47.23
C GLY A 571 -17.36 -7.83 48.13
N GLN A 572 -16.53 -6.80 48.29
CA GLN A 572 -16.82 -5.59 49.07
C GLN A 572 -17.14 -4.41 48.15
N LEU A 573 -18.08 -3.55 48.56
CA LEU A 573 -18.33 -2.28 47.85
C LEU A 573 -17.14 -1.34 48.08
N ALA A 574 -16.38 -1.07 47.02
CA ALA A 574 -15.18 -0.24 47.07
C ALA A 574 -15.52 1.25 46.87
N ALA A 575 -16.45 1.56 45.95
CA ALA A 575 -17.04 2.89 45.80
C ALA A 575 -18.38 2.86 45.07
N GLN A 576 -19.18 3.93 45.21
CA GLN A 576 -20.46 4.11 44.54
C GLN A 576 -20.66 5.59 44.16
N ALA A 577 -21.31 5.83 43.02
CA ALA A 577 -21.86 7.13 42.62
C ALA A 577 -23.37 7.02 42.34
N SER A 578 -24.09 8.13 42.43
CA SER A 578 -25.53 8.24 42.20
C SER A 578 -25.90 9.62 41.67
N ALA A 579 -27.00 9.76 40.94
CA ALA A 579 -27.41 10.99 40.26
C ALA A 579 -26.35 11.57 39.29
N ILE A 580 -25.53 10.70 38.71
CA ILE A 580 -24.68 11.03 37.55
C ILE A 580 -25.42 10.70 36.25
N LYS A 581 -25.02 11.33 35.14
CA LYS A 581 -25.45 10.87 33.82
C LYS A 581 -24.56 9.71 33.39
N LEU A 582 -25.18 8.63 32.94
CA LEU A 582 -24.52 7.47 32.34
C LEU A 582 -24.58 7.58 30.81
N PRO A 583 -23.80 6.76 30.06
CA PRO A 583 -23.81 6.77 28.60
C PRO A 583 -25.22 6.79 27.99
N GLY A 584 -25.42 7.59 26.95
CA GLY A 584 -26.58 7.62 26.06
C GLY A 584 -26.73 6.33 25.24
N THR A 585 -25.61 5.77 24.81
CA THR A 585 -25.48 4.48 24.12
C THR A 585 -24.18 3.76 24.53
N LEU A 586 -23.90 2.58 23.99
CA LEU A 586 -22.58 1.97 23.92
C LEU A 586 -22.31 1.51 22.47
N GLY A 587 -21.04 1.28 22.13
CA GLY A 587 -20.67 0.80 20.79
C GLY A 587 -20.90 -0.69 20.60
N GLU A 588 -20.42 -1.22 19.47
CA GLU A 588 -20.70 -2.59 19.04
C GLU A 588 -19.99 -3.67 19.88
N ARG A 589 -18.89 -3.35 20.57
CA ARG A 589 -18.01 -4.36 21.21
C ARG A 589 -17.52 -3.97 22.61
N LEU A 590 -17.50 -4.95 23.51
CA LEU A 590 -16.84 -4.91 24.81
C LEU A 590 -15.40 -5.41 24.66
N GLN A 591 -14.44 -4.50 24.82
CA GLN A 591 -13.01 -4.76 24.70
C GLN A 591 -12.41 -5.15 26.06
N LEU A 592 -11.52 -6.14 26.08
CA LEU A 592 -10.93 -6.72 27.30
C LEU A 592 -9.40 -6.57 27.30
N GLY A 593 -8.84 -6.25 28.47
CA GLY A 593 -7.40 -6.04 28.67
C GLY A 593 -6.82 -4.79 27.99
N ARG A 594 -7.60 -4.14 27.13
CA ARG A 594 -7.27 -2.94 26.36
C ARG A 594 -8.54 -2.14 26.08
N PHE A 595 -8.36 -0.85 25.82
CA PHE A 595 -9.28 -0.07 24.99
C PHE A 595 -8.69 -0.04 23.56
N ILE A 596 -8.59 1.13 22.93
CA ILE A 596 -8.06 1.26 21.56
C ILE A 596 -6.53 1.07 21.41
N ALA A 597 -6.07 1.02 20.15
CA ALA A 597 -4.67 1.08 19.77
C ALA A 597 -3.98 2.36 20.32
N GLY A 598 -2.72 2.24 20.74
CA GLY A 598 -1.97 3.34 21.37
C GLY A 598 -2.15 3.46 22.90
N PHE A 599 -3.26 2.97 23.48
CA PHE A 599 -3.33 2.70 24.92
C PHE A 599 -2.59 1.40 25.26
N GLY A 600 -2.08 1.30 26.50
CA GLY A 600 -1.39 0.13 27.00
C GLY A 600 -2.33 -1.04 27.31
N ALA A 601 -1.92 -2.25 26.94
CA ALA A 601 -2.55 -3.47 27.42
C ALA A 601 -2.25 -3.69 28.91
N SER A 602 -3.21 -4.22 29.67
CA SER A 602 -3.08 -4.38 31.13
C SER A 602 -2.19 -5.54 31.57
N GLY A 603 -2.02 -6.57 30.73
CA GLY A 603 -1.18 -7.74 31.05
C GLY A 603 -1.80 -8.72 32.06
N ILE A 604 -3.09 -8.58 32.35
CA ILE A 604 -3.84 -9.46 33.26
C ILE A 604 -4.13 -10.84 32.65
N ALA A 605 -4.35 -11.83 33.50
CA ALA A 605 -5.17 -12.98 33.14
C ALA A 605 -6.64 -12.72 33.56
N LEU A 606 -7.62 -13.17 32.77
CA LEU A 606 -9.05 -13.10 33.08
C LEU A 606 -9.67 -14.49 33.20
N ASP A 607 -10.64 -14.61 34.11
CA ASP A 607 -11.39 -15.82 34.45
C ASP A 607 -12.84 -15.42 34.85
N GLU A 608 -13.81 -16.31 34.66
CA GLU A 608 -15.26 -16.13 34.94
C GLU A 608 -15.85 -14.78 34.47
N LEU A 609 -15.71 -14.40 33.20
CA LEU A 609 -16.38 -13.19 32.71
C LEU A 609 -17.89 -13.42 32.61
N ALA A 610 -18.67 -12.71 33.42
CA ALA A 610 -20.13 -12.76 33.44
C ALA A 610 -20.75 -11.36 33.26
N LEU A 611 -21.70 -11.24 32.33
CA LEU A 611 -22.49 -10.04 32.05
C LEU A 611 -23.96 -10.31 32.39
N PHE A 612 -24.48 -9.65 33.42
CA PHE A 612 -25.87 -9.74 33.83
C PHE A 612 -26.68 -8.52 33.34
N SER A 613 -27.91 -8.73 32.87
CA SER A 613 -28.87 -7.69 32.45
C SER A 613 -29.61 -7.00 33.62
N ARG A 614 -29.16 -7.27 34.85
CA ARG A 614 -29.61 -6.62 36.09
C ARG A 614 -28.44 -6.25 36.98
N THR A 615 -28.67 -5.30 37.89
CA THR A 615 -27.79 -5.16 39.06
C THR A 615 -27.94 -6.40 39.95
N LEU A 616 -26.83 -7.03 40.32
CA LEU A 616 -26.81 -8.06 41.34
C LEU A 616 -27.12 -7.45 42.73
N SER A 617 -27.25 -8.28 43.75
CA SER A 617 -27.12 -7.82 45.14
C SER A 617 -25.66 -7.95 45.59
N ALA A 618 -25.25 -7.09 46.54
CA ALA A 618 -23.95 -7.22 47.21
C ALA A 618 -23.72 -8.62 47.85
N ARG A 619 -24.79 -9.39 48.11
CA ARG A 619 -24.70 -10.78 48.58
C ARG A 619 -24.41 -11.79 47.46
N GLU A 620 -24.85 -11.52 46.24
CA GLU A 620 -24.52 -12.32 45.05
C GLU A 620 -23.08 -12.03 44.60
N ILE A 621 -22.70 -10.75 44.46
CA ILE A 621 -21.32 -10.34 44.16
C ILE A 621 -20.34 -10.91 45.19
N LYS A 622 -20.70 -10.92 46.48
CA LYS A 622 -19.90 -11.54 47.52
C LYS A 622 -19.77 -13.07 47.35
N ARG A 623 -20.77 -13.80 46.84
CA ARG A 623 -20.63 -15.24 46.55
C ARG A 623 -19.62 -15.50 45.45
N LEU A 624 -19.68 -14.75 44.36
CA LEU A 624 -18.74 -14.87 43.24
C LEU A 624 -17.28 -14.68 43.72
N ALA A 625 -17.04 -13.65 44.55
CA ALA A 625 -15.75 -13.43 45.20
C ALA A 625 -15.37 -14.51 46.25
N GLU A 626 -16.34 -15.13 46.92
CA GLU A 626 -16.14 -16.30 47.80
C GLU A 626 -16.12 -17.64 47.03
N ARG A 627 -15.95 -17.61 45.70
CA ARG A 627 -15.90 -18.78 44.78
C ARG A 627 -17.11 -19.71 44.89
N GLN A 628 -18.29 -19.12 45.04
CA GLN A 628 -19.59 -19.80 45.11
C GLN A 628 -20.47 -19.42 43.92
N ASP A 629 -21.07 -20.43 43.30
CA ASP A 629 -22.12 -20.28 42.29
C ASP A 629 -23.28 -19.42 42.81
N VAL A 630 -23.75 -18.49 41.96
CA VAL A 630 -24.73 -17.48 42.37
C VAL A 630 -26.11 -18.10 42.66
N TYR A 631 -26.47 -19.19 41.96
CA TYR A 631 -27.79 -19.83 42.06
C TYR A 631 -27.87 -20.86 43.19
N SER A 632 -27.06 -21.91 43.10
CA SER A 632 -27.04 -23.07 44.00
C SER A 632 -26.29 -22.80 45.31
N ARG A 633 -25.36 -21.82 45.31
CA ARG A 633 -24.41 -21.53 46.42
C ARG A 633 -23.39 -22.67 46.66
N SER A 634 -23.24 -23.56 45.69
CA SER A 634 -22.17 -24.57 45.69
C SER A 634 -20.82 -23.90 45.45
N ALA A 635 -19.72 -24.46 45.96
CA ALA A 635 -18.39 -23.98 45.61
C ALA A 635 -18.07 -24.38 44.15
N GLY A 636 -17.63 -23.42 43.33
CA GLY A 636 -17.42 -23.61 41.89
C GLY A 636 -17.70 -22.35 41.07
N PRO A 637 -17.50 -22.43 39.74
CA PRO A 637 -17.85 -21.38 38.78
C PRO A 637 -19.38 -21.22 38.66
N ILE A 638 -19.83 -20.23 37.90
CA ILE A 638 -21.27 -20.03 37.63
C ILE A 638 -21.83 -21.22 36.85
N SER A 639 -22.77 -21.96 37.44
CA SER A 639 -23.30 -23.21 36.86
C SER A 639 -24.73 -23.02 36.35
N THR A 640 -24.88 -22.75 35.05
CA THR A 640 -26.19 -22.64 34.38
C THR A 640 -26.84 -23.98 33.99
N ALA A 641 -26.25 -25.10 34.42
CA ALA A 641 -26.74 -26.46 34.10
C ALA A 641 -28.10 -26.78 34.76
N ALA A 642 -29.19 -26.54 34.03
CA ALA A 642 -30.53 -27.01 34.39
C ALA A 642 -30.67 -28.53 34.16
N ILE A 643 -31.27 -29.25 35.11
CA ILE A 643 -31.61 -30.67 34.92
C ILE A 643 -32.88 -30.76 34.06
N VAL A 644 -32.71 -30.91 32.75
CA VAL A 644 -33.80 -31.21 31.82
C VAL A 644 -34.35 -32.61 32.14
N THR A 645 -35.60 -32.68 32.58
CA THR A 645 -36.32 -33.93 32.88
C THR A 645 -37.38 -34.28 31.82
N ASP A 646 -37.55 -33.43 30.80
CA ASP A 646 -38.36 -33.73 29.62
C ASP A 646 -37.61 -34.71 28.71
N PRO A 647 -38.27 -35.74 28.15
CA PRO A 647 -37.67 -36.61 27.13
C PRO A 647 -37.36 -35.90 25.79
N THR A 648 -37.77 -34.63 25.63
CA THR A 648 -37.68 -33.85 24.38
C THR A 648 -36.84 -32.59 24.60
N VAL A 649 -35.61 -32.58 24.08
CA VAL A 649 -34.82 -31.33 23.97
C VAL A 649 -35.16 -30.67 22.64
N VAL A 650 -35.79 -29.49 22.68
CA VAL A 650 -35.95 -28.63 21.51
C VAL A 650 -34.70 -27.75 21.40
N LEU A 651 -33.91 -27.98 20.35
CA LEU A 651 -32.79 -27.12 19.99
C LEU A 651 -33.30 -26.04 19.02
N ASP A 652 -33.36 -24.80 19.49
CA ASP A 652 -33.75 -23.66 18.66
C ASP A 652 -32.55 -23.16 17.84
N ALA A 653 -32.43 -23.68 16.62
CA ALA A 653 -31.31 -23.40 15.71
C ALA A 653 -31.50 -22.11 14.89
N ASN A 654 -32.24 -21.11 15.39
CA ASN A 654 -32.45 -19.83 14.69
C ASN A 654 -31.21 -18.90 14.67
N ALA A 655 -30.09 -19.29 15.29
CA ALA A 655 -28.80 -18.60 15.17
C ALA A 655 -27.98 -19.09 13.96
N ILE A 656 -28.55 -18.90 12.75
CA ILE A 656 -27.82 -18.97 11.49
C ILE A 656 -27.57 -17.53 11.02
N ASP A 657 -26.31 -17.13 10.89
CA ASP A 657 -25.97 -15.80 10.37
C ASP A 657 -26.23 -15.69 8.85
N PRO A 658 -26.22 -14.47 8.26
CA PRO A 658 -26.39 -14.28 6.81
C PRO A 658 -25.32 -14.96 5.93
N GLN A 659 -24.27 -15.54 6.52
CA GLN A 659 -23.14 -16.21 5.88
C GLN A 659 -23.22 -17.75 6.02
N GLY A 660 -24.16 -18.27 6.81
CA GLY A 660 -24.37 -19.71 7.05
C GLY A 660 -23.63 -20.28 8.26
N GLY A 661 -23.03 -19.44 9.10
CA GLY A 661 -22.44 -19.84 10.37
C GLY A 661 -23.52 -20.21 11.39
N ILE A 662 -23.34 -21.36 12.06
CA ILE A 662 -24.06 -21.69 13.30
C ILE A 662 -23.27 -21.06 14.44
N VAL A 663 -23.93 -20.26 15.27
CA VAL A 663 -23.37 -19.66 16.50
C VAL A 663 -23.39 -20.68 17.64
#